data_AF-A0A5E8CLK3-F1
#
_entry.id   AF-A0A5E8CLK3-F1
#
_cell.length_a   1.000
_cell.length_b   1.000
_cell.length_c   1.000
_cell.angle_alpha   90.00
_cell.angle_beta   90.00
_cell.angle_gamma   90.00
#
_symmetry.space_group_name_H-M   'P 1'
#
loop_
_entity.id
_entity.type
_entity.pdbx_description
1 polymer ?
#
loop_
_entity_poly.entity_id
_entity_poly.type
_entity_poly.pdbx_seq_one_letter_code
_entity_poly.pdbx_strand_id
1 'polypeptide(L)'
;MSSIFTNAEQKKIGTIYQDLEQTDEFEFMFNNYNENPLTITNFLDTLKYLTYRSKVDKLLLETSMSLDVIYNYKENSSNVYRVSITGLENVNKLMNLIHKRRNHVIFTILISKIYNDSEEGLTLIHKVKNRDETINVDDYDIRIRKAKESSVSKKTMDDLMKLNNSEGYKITFRYKQRISLVILDNDDVRIVVDLTSVKQRKDINSLEKSPEIYELEIDIAKKNKSKKNYMDVIYSEIVSLKKILQQSNVLISNKKTRDVLSEYKLLTYGDKNINIKNLYSMQPISAEVQHIVDKIPNKYGVTDKADGEKYCCVILNEEVYFISNNLAISKSGLEADKKLNGTIMEGEYIYLPDYKKYLFLAYDILSYQGKDARTEPLLENRLKLIDKTIESLVDYAFKFEDLKGKFSLPNIISFYEKQVKSYFEHMHNQLMKNKSNILVFRKNFFLPKGGSPSEVFAYSFLIWRLFTEDSSIQCPYILDGLIYSGLDQIYTRIKKDWKYPIYKFKPPSYNSIDMYLLFERDKDNNQLINVFDNTDNDKIKGKTYRIANLYVGDSVDNKEVPVPFQKEKDNNIAYFLLDDDGEVRDVTGRVVQDGTVIELAYNNDLSIPHRFRWVILRTRFDKTESVIKYKRKYGNFKDVANKTWNSMMESLNIDDIKILSEPTSYETHMKFLKTKVDTSVITYERKQDVYYQKITNLAKPMREWHNFIKSIIIYTYCSPKFINHSKRKEKLDVLDLGCGRGGDNMKMYHSRVKKYVGIDIDHNGINSSTDGAISRYMTLKKKFPDFTKMTFVHADGGSLLNVKDQEKVLGQMSNENKEYIRDIFEKGTQFDIINCQFVFHYFFEDETKLNNVCQNMKTYLKPGGFFIATLFDGEKIMELLGDNDNYKSEYTDEEGNKTTFFEIVKSYSEKKNFNKVGLPIDIYMSWISEENTYLTEFLVTKELMIKSLKEKCNMKLIDTATFHDLYEINKPFFMDTITHEEHEKNRNFYMKVRKFYDQETSVDKESKVYSDLFRYYIFQKM
;
A
#
# COMPACT_ATOMS: atom_id res chain seq x y z
N MET A 1 38.91 10.02 14.57
CA MET A 1 39.26 8.59 14.73
C MET A 1 38.73 7.97 16.03
N SER A 2 38.10 8.75 16.93
CA SER A 2 37.68 8.32 18.28
C SER A 2 36.16 8.23 18.52
N SER A 3 35.34 7.94 17.50
CA SER A 3 33.86 8.11 17.67
C SER A 3 33.13 6.90 18.23
N ILE A 4 33.71 5.68 18.16
CA ILE A 4 33.02 4.45 18.58
C ILE A 4 33.24 4.18 20.08
N PHE A 5 34.47 4.35 20.56
CA PHE A 5 34.87 4.02 21.93
C PHE A 5 35.09 5.30 22.74
N THR A 6 34.52 5.35 23.94
CA THR A 6 34.81 6.39 24.93
C THR A 6 36.27 6.30 25.41
N ASN A 7 36.81 7.39 25.94
CA ASN A 7 38.17 7.41 26.50
C ASN A 7 38.37 6.35 27.60
N ALA A 8 37.33 6.08 28.40
CA ALA A 8 37.36 5.06 29.44
C ALA A 8 37.44 3.64 28.85
N GLU A 9 36.66 3.35 27.81
CA GLU A 9 36.70 2.06 27.11
C GLU A 9 38.04 1.85 26.41
N GLN A 10 38.56 2.86 25.69
CA GLN A 10 39.87 2.77 25.04
C GLN A 10 40.98 2.45 26.05
N LYS A 11 40.96 3.11 27.23
CA LYS A 11 41.92 2.81 28.29
C LYS A 11 41.80 1.37 28.79
N LYS A 12 40.58 0.88 29.03
CA LYS A 12 40.34 -0.50 29.49
C LYS A 12 40.76 -1.53 28.44
N ILE A 13 40.42 -1.31 27.16
CA ILE A 13 40.83 -2.16 26.04
C ILE A 13 42.35 -2.21 25.93
N GLY A 14 43.00 -1.04 26.03
CA GLY A 14 44.46 -0.92 26.01
C GLY A 14 45.14 -1.71 27.13
N THR A 15 44.59 -1.67 28.35
CA THR A 15 45.09 -2.48 29.47
C THR A 15 44.96 -3.98 29.18
N ILE A 16 43.80 -4.45 28.74
CA ILE A 16 43.60 -5.87 28.40
C ILE A 16 44.57 -6.31 27.29
N TYR A 17 44.75 -5.48 26.26
CA TYR A 17 45.66 -5.75 25.15
C TYR A 17 47.13 -5.87 25.61
N GLN A 18 47.57 -5.00 26.53
CA GLN A 18 48.92 -5.07 27.10
C GLN A 18 49.15 -6.37 27.88
N ASP A 19 48.11 -6.86 28.57
CA ASP A 19 48.12 -8.06 29.41
C ASP A 19 47.88 -9.38 28.63
N LEU A 20 47.83 -9.35 27.28
CA LEU A 20 47.69 -10.57 26.47
C LEU A 20 48.95 -11.45 26.50
N GLU A 21 48.77 -12.73 26.81
CA GLU A 21 49.74 -13.82 26.67
C GLU A 21 49.57 -14.56 25.32
N GLN A 22 50.52 -15.42 24.95
CA GLN A 22 50.44 -16.22 23.70
C GLN A 22 49.27 -17.21 23.68
N THR A 23 48.79 -17.64 24.85
CA THR A 23 47.63 -18.54 24.99
C THR A 23 46.30 -17.79 25.03
N ASP A 24 46.33 -16.46 24.98
CA ASP A 24 45.13 -15.65 25.04
C ASP A 24 44.62 -15.36 23.62
N GLU A 25 43.31 -15.51 23.48
CA GLU A 25 42.53 -15.13 22.31
C GLU A 25 41.80 -13.83 22.63
N PHE A 26 41.91 -12.83 21.75
CA PHE A 26 41.31 -11.52 21.97
C PHE A 26 40.43 -11.13 20.78
N GLU A 27 39.12 -11.25 20.99
CA GLU A 27 38.11 -11.16 19.94
C GLU A 27 37.31 -9.85 20.05
N PHE A 28 37.09 -9.20 18.91
CA PHE A 28 36.10 -8.14 18.73
C PHE A 28 34.94 -8.69 17.90
N MET A 29 33.86 -9.09 18.57
CA MET A 29 32.69 -9.69 17.94
C MET A 29 31.63 -8.64 17.62
N PHE A 30 31.02 -8.73 16.44
CA PHE A 30 29.96 -7.83 15.98
C PHE A 30 28.61 -8.54 16.03
N ASN A 31 27.57 -7.88 16.54
CA ASN A 31 26.19 -8.37 16.48
C ASN A 31 26.00 -9.79 17.09
N ASN A 32 26.76 -10.09 18.16
CA ASN A 32 26.89 -11.45 18.71
C ASN A 32 26.12 -11.67 20.03
N TYR A 33 25.77 -10.61 20.77
CA TYR A 33 25.39 -10.76 22.18
C TYR A 33 24.11 -10.08 22.65
N ASN A 34 23.51 -9.25 21.80
CA ASN A 34 22.16 -8.75 21.98
C ASN A 34 21.20 -9.61 21.13
N GLU A 35 19.88 -9.43 21.24
CA GLU A 35 18.89 -10.09 20.37
C GLU A 35 18.93 -9.57 18.90
N ASN A 36 20.12 -9.25 18.38
CA ASN A 36 20.37 -8.65 17.07
C ASN A 36 21.48 -9.40 16.32
N PRO A 37 21.24 -10.67 15.91
CA PRO A 37 22.22 -11.49 15.20
C PRO A 37 22.54 -10.94 13.81
N LEU A 38 23.73 -11.26 13.29
CA LEU A 38 24.12 -10.91 11.92
C LEU A 38 23.16 -11.56 10.91
N THR A 39 22.60 -10.75 10.00
CA THR A 39 21.69 -11.20 8.95
C THR A 39 22.45 -11.81 7.78
N ILE A 40 21.78 -12.64 6.96
CA ILE A 40 22.40 -13.20 5.74
C ILE A 40 22.85 -12.09 4.78
N THR A 41 22.10 -10.99 4.67
CA THR A 41 22.46 -9.85 3.83
C THR A 41 23.77 -9.21 4.30
N ASN A 42 23.90 -8.93 5.60
CA ASN A 42 25.12 -8.36 6.16
C ASN A 42 26.31 -9.31 6.02
N PHE A 43 26.09 -10.62 6.18
CA PHE A 43 27.11 -11.63 5.94
C PHE A 43 27.61 -11.59 4.49
N LEU A 44 26.69 -11.61 3.51
CA LEU A 44 27.05 -11.58 2.09
C LEU A 44 27.74 -10.28 1.67
N ASP A 45 27.30 -9.13 2.20
CA ASP A 45 27.93 -7.84 1.89
C ASP A 45 29.33 -7.72 2.52
N THR A 46 29.50 -8.25 3.73
CA THR A 46 30.82 -8.36 4.36
C THR A 46 31.73 -9.31 3.57
N LEU A 47 31.21 -10.46 3.12
CA LEU A 47 31.97 -11.40 2.29
C LEU A 47 32.47 -10.77 1.00
N LYS A 48 31.60 -10.02 0.29
CA LYS A 48 32.01 -9.28 -0.91
C LYS A 48 33.11 -8.28 -0.60
N TYR A 49 32.98 -7.55 0.51
CA TYR A 49 33.99 -6.58 0.94
C TYR A 49 35.34 -7.24 1.24
N LEU A 50 35.37 -8.32 2.01
CA LEU A 50 36.61 -9.05 2.33
C LEU A 50 37.27 -9.62 1.07
N THR A 51 36.45 -10.16 0.15
CA THR A 51 36.93 -10.66 -1.15
C THR A 51 37.52 -9.54 -2.01
N TYR A 52 36.88 -8.36 -2.01
CA TYR A 52 37.38 -7.17 -2.71
C TYR A 52 38.70 -6.67 -2.12
N ARG A 53 38.76 -6.52 -0.78
CA ARG A 53 39.96 -6.16 -0.01
C ARG A 53 41.13 -7.10 -0.28
N SER A 54 40.89 -8.42 -0.29
CA SER A 54 41.94 -9.41 -0.61
C SER A 54 42.56 -9.15 -1.99
N LYS A 55 41.74 -8.83 -3.00
CA LYS A 55 42.22 -8.54 -4.36
C LYS A 55 42.94 -7.20 -4.47
N VAL A 56 42.40 -6.14 -3.88
CA VAL A 56 42.93 -4.78 -4.02
C VAL A 56 44.17 -4.55 -3.16
N ASP A 57 44.12 -4.97 -1.90
CA ASP A 57 45.19 -4.77 -0.93
C ASP A 57 46.19 -5.93 -0.89
N LYS A 58 45.97 -6.97 -1.72
CA LYS A 58 46.78 -8.19 -1.81
C LYS A 58 46.91 -8.92 -0.47
N LEU A 59 45.85 -8.89 0.33
CA LEU A 59 45.78 -9.59 1.61
C LEU A 59 45.40 -11.06 1.42
N LEU A 60 45.97 -11.93 2.28
CA LEU A 60 45.70 -13.36 2.26
C LEU A 60 44.28 -13.65 2.74
N LEU A 61 43.52 -14.39 1.93
CA LEU A 61 42.18 -14.86 2.25
C LEU A 61 42.24 -16.38 2.44
N GLU A 62 42.09 -16.83 3.68
CA GLU A 62 42.08 -18.26 4.04
C GLU A 62 40.64 -18.75 4.13
N THR A 63 40.40 -19.98 3.68
CA THR A 63 39.11 -20.65 3.87
C THR A 63 39.33 -21.91 4.70
N SER A 64 38.49 -22.12 5.70
CA SER A 64 38.58 -23.29 6.56
C SER A 64 37.20 -23.86 6.86
N MET A 65 37.15 -25.18 6.98
CA MET A 65 35.97 -25.93 7.37
C MET A 65 36.32 -26.78 8.58
N SER A 66 35.50 -26.69 9.63
CA SER A 66 35.74 -27.43 10.86
C SER A 66 34.46 -27.89 11.54
N LEU A 67 34.55 -28.99 12.29
CA LEU A 67 33.52 -29.45 13.21
C LEU A 67 34.04 -29.36 14.64
N ASP A 68 33.46 -28.44 15.41
CA ASP A 68 33.74 -28.29 16.84
C ASP A 68 32.77 -29.17 17.65
N VAL A 69 33.33 -30.03 18.50
CA VAL A 69 32.59 -30.76 19.53
C VAL A 69 32.90 -30.11 20.88
N ILE A 70 31.88 -29.49 21.47
CA ILE A 70 32.04 -28.63 22.65
C ILE A 70 31.37 -29.28 23.85
N TYR A 71 32.14 -29.54 24.91
CA TYR A 71 31.63 -30.02 26.18
C TYR A 71 31.61 -28.88 27.21
N ASN A 72 30.40 -28.49 27.63
CA ASN A 72 30.21 -27.51 28.70
C ASN A 72 30.04 -28.20 30.05
N TYR A 73 31.13 -28.36 30.79
CA TYR A 73 31.16 -29.16 32.02
C TYR A 73 30.51 -28.51 33.24
N LYS A 74 30.11 -27.22 33.18
CA LYS A 74 29.56 -26.49 34.33
C LYS A 74 28.41 -25.57 33.91
N GLU A 75 27.20 -25.84 34.40
CA GLU A 75 25.94 -25.21 33.96
C GLU A 75 25.87 -23.68 34.10
N ASN A 76 26.76 -23.05 34.87
CA ASN A 76 26.83 -21.59 35.05
C ASN A 76 28.18 -20.97 34.65
N SER A 77 29.06 -21.74 34.01
CA SER A 77 30.32 -21.22 33.47
C SER A 77 30.29 -21.26 31.95
N SER A 78 30.98 -20.31 31.34
CA SER A 78 31.23 -20.27 29.90
C SER A 78 32.49 -21.03 29.49
N ASN A 79 33.09 -21.79 30.42
CA ASN A 79 34.30 -22.57 30.20
C ASN A 79 33.95 -23.89 29.53
N VAL A 80 34.74 -24.27 28.53
CA VAL A 80 34.44 -25.45 27.71
C VAL A 80 35.70 -26.22 27.37
N TYR A 81 35.56 -27.52 27.20
CA TYR A 81 36.52 -28.32 26.45
C TYR A 81 36.03 -28.40 25.01
N ARG A 82 36.89 -28.02 24.06
CA ARG A 82 36.56 -28.03 22.63
C ARG A 82 37.52 -28.97 21.91
N VAL A 83 36.95 -29.96 21.23
CA VAL A 83 37.66 -30.73 20.20
C VAL A 83 37.29 -30.13 18.84
N SER A 84 38.28 -29.73 18.05
CA SER A 84 38.07 -29.22 16.71
C SER A 84 38.64 -30.21 15.68
N ILE A 85 37.81 -30.56 14.71
CA ILE A 85 38.16 -31.42 13.57
C ILE A 85 38.28 -30.53 12.34
N THR A 86 39.47 -30.40 11.75
CA THR A 86 39.72 -29.51 10.61
C THR A 86 39.78 -30.26 9.28
N GLY A 87 39.11 -29.73 8.26
CA GLY A 87 39.09 -30.26 6.90
C GLY A 87 37.90 -31.17 6.60
N LEU A 88 37.29 -31.01 5.42
CA LEU A 88 36.07 -31.73 5.02
C LEU A 88 36.28 -33.26 5.00
N GLU A 89 37.43 -33.72 4.51
CA GLU A 89 37.76 -35.16 4.47
C GLU A 89 37.82 -35.77 5.87
N ASN A 90 38.50 -35.11 6.81
CA ASN A 90 38.60 -35.55 8.20
C ASN A 90 37.23 -35.52 8.90
N VAL A 91 36.43 -34.48 8.65
CA VAL A 91 35.05 -34.42 9.15
C VAL A 91 34.24 -35.60 8.62
N ASN A 92 34.24 -35.86 7.32
CA ASN A 92 33.47 -36.96 6.71
C ASN A 92 33.94 -38.34 7.22
N LYS A 93 35.26 -38.55 7.31
CA LYS A 93 35.87 -39.78 7.83
C LYS A 93 35.41 -40.06 9.27
N LEU A 94 35.48 -39.05 10.13
CA LEU A 94 35.07 -39.18 11.54
C LEU A 94 33.55 -39.31 11.68
N MET A 95 32.77 -38.59 10.87
CA MET A 95 31.31 -38.67 10.83
C MET A 95 30.82 -40.10 10.55
N ASN A 96 31.42 -40.79 9.58
CA ASN A 96 31.09 -42.19 9.27
C ASN A 96 31.26 -43.12 10.49
N LEU A 97 32.25 -42.85 11.34
CA LEU A 97 32.56 -43.65 12.53
C LEU A 97 31.64 -43.34 13.73
N ILE A 98 31.26 -42.07 13.91
CA ILE A 98 30.69 -41.58 15.17
C ILE A 98 29.20 -41.23 15.12
N HIS A 99 28.59 -41.03 13.95
CA HIS A 99 27.22 -40.47 13.83
C HIS A 99 26.11 -41.31 14.51
N LYS A 100 26.28 -42.63 14.66
CA LYS A 100 25.31 -43.51 15.34
C LYS A 100 25.51 -43.61 16.85
N ARG A 101 26.55 -42.98 17.41
CA ARG A 101 26.91 -43.09 18.83
C ARG A 101 26.24 -41.98 19.65
N ARG A 102 26.14 -42.17 20.97
CA ARG A 102 25.67 -41.12 21.89
C ARG A 102 26.75 -40.06 22.09
N ASN A 103 26.36 -38.81 22.31
CA ASN A 103 27.28 -37.67 22.37
C ASN A 103 28.49 -37.85 23.30
N HIS A 104 28.30 -38.35 24.52
CA HIS A 104 29.40 -38.58 25.48
C HIS A 104 30.40 -39.61 24.94
N VAL A 105 29.92 -40.66 24.26
CA VAL A 105 30.77 -41.66 23.59
C VAL A 105 31.53 -41.03 22.43
N ILE A 106 30.88 -40.18 21.64
CA ILE A 106 31.53 -39.44 20.54
C ILE A 106 32.69 -38.62 21.09
N PHE A 107 32.46 -37.84 22.14
CA PHE A 107 33.50 -37.01 22.76
C PHE A 107 34.64 -37.85 23.32
N THR A 108 34.35 -38.93 24.06
CA THR A 108 35.38 -39.86 24.57
C THR A 108 36.23 -40.49 23.47
N ILE A 109 35.61 -40.90 22.35
CA ILE A 109 36.35 -41.46 21.19
C ILE A 109 37.34 -40.43 20.63
N LEU A 110 36.90 -39.18 20.49
CA LEU A 110 37.75 -38.10 19.98
C LEU A 110 38.92 -37.80 20.94
N ILE A 111 38.66 -37.75 22.25
CA ILE A 111 39.72 -37.57 23.27
C ILE A 111 40.71 -38.73 23.24
N SER A 112 40.24 -39.98 23.11
CA SER A 112 41.10 -41.16 22.99
C SER A 112 42.01 -41.11 21.76
N LYS A 113 41.49 -40.64 20.62
CA LYS A 113 42.29 -40.48 19.40
C LYS A 113 43.39 -39.44 19.54
N ILE A 114 43.10 -38.32 20.21
CA ILE A 114 44.07 -37.26 20.52
C ILE A 114 45.11 -37.75 21.53
N TYR A 115 44.69 -38.47 22.57
CA TYR A 115 45.59 -39.00 23.61
C TYR A 115 46.65 -39.95 23.04
N ASN A 116 46.28 -40.75 22.04
CA ASN A 116 47.15 -41.71 21.36
C ASN A 116 47.88 -41.14 20.15
N ASP A 117 47.72 -39.84 19.85
CA ASP A 117 48.27 -39.16 18.67
C ASP A 117 48.00 -39.91 17.35
N SER A 118 46.79 -40.47 17.25
CA SER A 118 46.44 -41.49 16.25
C SER A 118 45.75 -40.95 15.00
N GLU A 119 45.50 -39.64 14.94
CA GLU A 119 44.78 -39.01 13.83
C GLU A 119 45.15 -37.53 13.68
N GLU A 120 45.62 -37.16 12.49
CA GLU A 120 45.97 -35.77 12.14
C GLU A 120 44.72 -34.89 12.00
N GLY A 121 44.84 -33.60 12.33
CA GLY A 121 43.75 -32.63 12.19
C GLY A 121 42.75 -32.57 13.35
N LEU A 122 43.05 -33.22 14.48
CA LEU A 122 42.32 -33.10 15.74
C LEU A 122 43.06 -32.20 16.72
N THR A 123 42.36 -31.21 17.29
CA THR A 123 42.92 -30.35 18.35
C THR A 123 41.99 -30.30 19.55
N LEU A 124 42.54 -30.45 20.76
CA LEU A 124 41.81 -30.33 22.01
C LEU A 124 42.33 -29.13 22.79
N ILE A 125 41.42 -28.24 23.16
CA ILE A 125 41.72 -27.10 24.02
C ILE A 125 40.76 -27.01 25.21
N HIS A 126 41.25 -26.39 26.28
CA HIS A 126 40.41 -25.87 27.35
C HIS A 126 40.28 -24.37 27.18
N LYS A 127 39.05 -23.91 26.88
CA LYS A 127 38.74 -22.50 26.69
C LYS A 127 38.10 -21.94 27.95
N VAL A 128 38.80 -21.02 28.61
CA VAL A 128 38.34 -20.34 29.83
C VAL A 128 37.97 -18.91 29.48
N LYS A 129 36.77 -18.49 29.87
CA LYS A 129 36.24 -17.15 29.57
C LYS A 129 36.02 -16.40 30.87
N ASN A 130 36.74 -15.29 31.05
CA ASN A 130 36.55 -14.43 32.21
C ASN A 130 35.50 -13.35 31.92
N ARG A 131 34.48 -13.24 32.79
CA ARG A 131 33.42 -12.24 32.63
C ARG A 131 33.93 -10.81 32.91
N ASP A 132 34.92 -10.66 33.78
CA ASP A 132 35.45 -9.34 34.17
C ASP A 132 36.29 -8.69 33.04
N GLU A 133 36.81 -9.52 32.13
CA GLU A 133 37.59 -9.13 30.93
C GLU A 133 36.73 -9.06 29.67
N THR A 134 35.41 -8.93 29.83
CA THR A 134 34.47 -8.65 28.73
C THR A 134 34.08 -7.18 28.76
N ILE A 135 34.10 -6.52 27.60
CA ILE A 135 33.64 -5.15 27.41
C ILE A 135 32.54 -5.17 26.35
N ASN A 136 31.36 -4.67 26.70
CA ASN A 136 30.26 -4.49 25.76
C ASN A 136 30.16 -3.01 25.40
N VAL A 137 30.22 -2.71 24.10
CA VAL A 137 29.95 -1.39 23.55
C VAL A 137 28.56 -1.46 22.92
N ASP A 138 27.54 -1.35 23.78
CA ASP A 138 26.13 -1.55 23.42
C ASP A 138 25.66 -0.58 22.33
N ASP A 139 26.24 0.63 22.30
CA ASP A 139 25.92 1.66 21.32
C ASP A 139 26.29 1.28 19.87
N TYR A 140 27.13 0.25 19.68
CA TYR A 140 27.55 -0.23 18.37
C TYR A 140 27.44 -1.76 18.22
N ASP A 141 26.82 -2.46 19.17
CA ASP A 141 26.72 -3.93 19.19
C ASP A 141 28.07 -4.65 19.05
N ILE A 142 29.12 -4.10 19.67
CA ILE A 142 30.45 -4.70 19.68
C ILE A 142 30.70 -5.32 21.06
N ARG A 143 31.15 -6.57 21.10
CA ARG A 143 31.66 -7.20 22.32
C ARG A 143 33.12 -7.51 22.14
N ILE A 144 33.91 -7.06 23.10
CA ILE A 144 35.33 -7.33 23.18
C ILE A 144 35.51 -8.35 24.31
N ARG A 145 36.23 -9.42 24.03
CA ARG A 145 36.44 -10.49 25.00
C ARG A 145 37.86 -11.02 24.91
N LYS A 146 38.47 -11.19 26.08
CA LYS A 146 39.66 -12.04 26.27
C LYS A 146 39.22 -13.44 26.71
N ALA A 147 39.75 -14.47 26.08
CA ALA A 147 39.61 -15.86 26.49
C ALA A 147 41.00 -16.52 26.55
N LYS A 148 41.18 -17.47 27.46
CA LYS A 148 42.41 -18.26 27.54
C LYS A 148 42.18 -19.62 26.89
N GLU A 149 42.98 -19.94 25.87
CA GLU A 149 42.99 -21.23 25.20
C GLU A 149 44.26 -22.00 25.60
N SER A 150 44.13 -22.91 26.58
CA SER A 150 45.24 -23.70 27.08
C SER A 150 45.17 -25.16 26.60
N SER A 151 46.34 -25.78 26.43
CA SER A 151 46.44 -27.21 26.18
C SER A 151 45.93 -28.02 27.38
N VAL A 152 45.37 -29.19 27.09
CA VAL A 152 44.77 -30.05 28.12
C VAL A 152 45.79 -31.09 28.58
N SER A 153 45.98 -31.23 29.89
CA SER A 153 46.91 -32.21 30.46
C SER A 153 46.42 -33.66 30.26
N LYS A 154 47.34 -34.63 30.14
CA LYS A 154 46.99 -36.07 30.02
C LYS A 154 46.07 -36.54 31.16
N LYS A 155 46.32 -36.10 32.40
CA LYS A 155 45.46 -36.40 33.55
C LYS A 155 44.03 -35.91 33.35
N THR A 156 43.85 -34.70 32.81
CA THR A 156 42.52 -34.16 32.50
C THR A 156 41.85 -34.93 31.37
N MET A 157 42.62 -35.38 30.37
CA MET A 157 42.09 -36.24 29.31
C MET A 157 41.57 -37.57 29.85
N ASP A 158 42.27 -38.19 30.82
CA ASP A 158 41.82 -39.44 31.48
C ASP A 158 40.46 -39.27 32.15
N ASP A 159 40.20 -38.11 32.75
CA ASP A 159 38.91 -37.79 33.36
C ASP A 159 37.82 -37.54 32.31
N LEU A 160 38.16 -36.86 31.20
CA LEU A 160 37.24 -36.64 30.08
C LEU A 160 36.89 -37.94 29.34
N MET A 161 37.73 -38.97 29.39
CA MET A 161 37.39 -40.28 28.82
C MET A 161 36.35 -41.04 29.67
N LYS A 162 36.15 -40.66 30.94
CA LYS A 162 35.21 -41.31 31.88
C LYS A 162 33.82 -40.66 31.90
N LEU A 163 33.49 -39.81 30.92
CA LEU A 163 32.19 -39.16 30.85
C LEU A 163 31.05 -40.17 30.77
N ASN A 164 30.06 -40.01 31.65
CA ASN A 164 28.89 -40.87 31.72
C ASN A 164 27.77 -40.38 30.77
N ASN A 165 26.72 -41.18 30.63
CA ASN A 165 25.62 -40.86 29.73
C ASN A 165 24.87 -39.56 30.10
N SER A 166 24.79 -39.23 31.40
CA SER A 166 24.16 -37.98 31.84
C SER A 166 24.91 -36.74 31.39
N GLU A 167 26.21 -36.80 31.08
CA GLU A 167 26.94 -35.62 30.57
C GLU A 167 26.67 -35.34 29.08
N GLY A 168 26.05 -36.28 28.37
CA GLY A 168 25.84 -36.19 26.92
C GLY A 168 25.01 -34.99 26.45
N TYR A 169 24.07 -34.49 27.27
CA TYR A 169 23.24 -33.32 26.91
C TYR A 169 23.99 -31.99 27.00
N LYS A 170 25.19 -31.98 27.62
CA LYS A 170 26.09 -30.83 27.73
C LYS A 170 27.05 -30.71 26.55
N ILE A 171 27.01 -31.67 25.62
CA ILE A 171 27.80 -31.69 24.40
C ILE A 171 27.01 -31.07 23.27
N THR A 172 27.65 -30.17 22.53
CA THR A 172 27.08 -29.47 21.37
C THR A 172 28.04 -29.58 20.19
N PHE A 173 27.49 -29.82 19.00
CA PHE A 173 28.22 -29.85 17.75
C PHE A 173 28.04 -28.52 17.01
N ARG A 174 29.13 -27.91 16.56
CA ARG A 174 29.14 -26.70 15.74
C ARG A 174 29.96 -26.95 14.49
N TYR A 175 29.29 -27.05 13.35
CA TYR A 175 29.95 -27.10 12.05
C TYR A 175 30.16 -25.67 11.56
N LYS A 176 31.40 -25.34 11.20
CA LYS A 176 31.84 -23.99 10.85
C LYS A 176 32.43 -23.97 9.45
N GLN A 177 31.99 -23.01 8.66
CA GLN A 177 32.62 -22.61 7.41
C GLN A 177 33.10 -21.18 7.59
N ARG A 178 34.42 -20.99 7.60
CA ARG A 178 35.05 -19.71 7.95
C ARG A 178 35.87 -19.20 6.79
N ILE A 179 35.75 -17.90 6.56
CA ILE A 179 36.58 -17.13 5.65
C ILE A 179 37.33 -16.10 6.49
N SER A 180 38.65 -16.12 6.39
CA SER A 180 39.56 -15.37 7.26
C SER A 180 40.42 -14.45 6.40
N LEU A 181 40.26 -13.14 6.55
CA LEU A 181 41.11 -12.15 5.89
C LEU A 181 42.24 -11.75 6.84
N VAL A 182 43.48 -12.12 6.50
CA VAL A 182 44.66 -11.79 7.30
C VAL A 182 45.04 -10.33 7.05
N ILE A 183 44.80 -9.46 8.04
CA ILE A 183 45.09 -8.02 7.96
C ILE A 183 46.56 -7.75 8.20
N LEU A 184 47.13 -8.42 9.20
CA LEU A 184 48.53 -8.30 9.58
C LEU A 184 49.02 -9.62 10.14
N ASP A 185 50.15 -10.10 9.65
CA ASP A 185 50.86 -11.24 10.21
C ASP A 185 52.36 -10.93 10.23
N ASN A 186 52.92 -10.72 11.42
CA ASN A 186 54.34 -10.46 11.65
C ASN A 186 54.83 -11.21 12.91
N ASP A 187 56.11 -11.03 13.28
CA ASP A 187 56.71 -11.69 14.44
C ASP A 187 56.08 -11.31 15.79
N ASP A 188 55.35 -10.19 15.86
CA ASP A 188 54.74 -9.69 17.10
C ASP A 188 53.29 -10.20 17.26
N VAL A 189 52.47 -10.14 16.19
CA VAL A 189 51.02 -10.36 16.24
C VAL A 189 50.46 -10.90 14.91
N ARG A 190 49.36 -11.65 15.00
CA ARG A 190 48.48 -11.99 13.89
C ARG A 190 47.10 -11.37 14.13
N ILE A 191 46.59 -10.59 13.18
CA ILE A 191 45.27 -9.94 13.22
C ILE A 191 44.48 -10.41 12.01
N VAL A 192 43.30 -10.97 12.26
CA VAL A 192 42.47 -11.61 11.24
C VAL A 192 41.03 -11.15 11.37
N VAL A 193 40.36 -10.88 10.25
CA VAL A 193 38.90 -10.71 10.21
C VAL A 193 38.26 -12.03 9.82
N ASP A 194 37.52 -12.62 10.74
CA ASP A 194 36.85 -13.90 10.58
C ASP A 194 35.36 -13.71 10.30
N LEU A 195 34.91 -14.23 9.17
CA LEU A 195 33.51 -14.30 8.79
C LEU A 195 33.09 -15.78 8.72
N THR A 196 32.24 -16.21 9.64
CA THR A 196 31.91 -17.62 9.86
C THR A 196 30.42 -17.91 9.68
N SER A 197 30.07 -18.92 8.90
CA SER A 197 28.74 -19.56 8.92
C SER A 197 28.78 -20.79 9.82
N VAL A 198 27.83 -20.87 10.76
CA VAL A 198 27.77 -21.90 11.79
C VAL A 198 26.44 -22.64 11.76
N LYS A 199 26.49 -23.97 11.68
CA LYS A 199 25.37 -24.87 11.95
C LYS A 199 25.57 -25.52 13.31
N GLN A 200 24.57 -25.44 14.19
CA GLN A 200 24.72 -25.88 15.59
C GLN A 200 23.53 -26.73 16.06
N ARG A 201 23.82 -27.92 16.58
CA ARG A 201 22.85 -28.83 17.21
C ARG A 201 23.48 -29.67 18.32
N LYS A 202 22.63 -30.21 19.20
CA LYS A 202 23.02 -31.27 20.15
C LYS A 202 23.00 -32.66 19.54
N ASP A 203 22.22 -32.87 18.48
CA ASP A 203 22.24 -34.10 17.68
C ASP A 203 23.01 -33.86 16.39
N ILE A 204 24.07 -34.65 16.21
CA ILE A 204 24.98 -34.55 15.07
C ILE A 204 24.29 -34.93 13.75
N ASN A 205 23.31 -35.84 13.76
CA ASN A 205 22.58 -36.28 12.56
C ASN A 205 21.61 -35.22 12.03
N SER A 206 21.20 -34.30 12.90
CA SER A 206 20.29 -33.20 12.56
C SER A 206 21.02 -31.89 12.26
N LEU A 207 22.36 -31.91 12.19
CA LEU A 207 23.20 -30.72 12.05
C LEU A 207 23.00 -30.03 10.69
N GLU A 208 22.91 -30.81 9.60
CA GLU A 208 22.71 -30.27 8.25
C GLU A 208 21.37 -29.53 8.09
N LYS A 209 20.34 -29.99 8.83
CA LYS A 209 18.99 -29.41 8.85
C LYS A 209 18.87 -28.17 9.73
N SER A 210 19.94 -27.77 10.42
CA SER A 210 19.91 -26.61 11.31
C SER A 210 20.05 -25.30 10.52
N PRO A 211 19.33 -24.25 10.94
CA PRO A 211 19.50 -22.94 10.32
C PRO A 211 20.90 -22.41 10.61
N GLU A 212 21.47 -21.71 9.63
CA GLU A 212 22.79 -21.09 9.77
C GLU A 212 22.74 -19.88 10.69
N ILE A 213 23.80 -19.75 11.48
CA ILE A 213 24.11 -18.61 12.34
C ILE A 213 25.37 -17.96 11.77
N TYR A 214 25.32 -16.67 11.50
CA TYR A 214 26.44 -15.93 10.94
C TYR A 214 27.18 -15.17 12.04
N GLU A 215 28.51 -15.28 12.05
CA GLU A 215 29.40 -14.66 13.02
C GLU A 215 30.43 -13.81 12.28
N LEU A 216 30.70 -12.59 12.78
CA LEU A 216 31.77 -11.71 12.32
C LEU A 216 32.60 -11.29 13.52
N GLU A 217 33.91 -11.51 13.46
CA GLU A 217 34.85 -11.18 14.53
C GLU A 217 36.19 -10.70 13.97
N ILE A 218 36.87 -9.80 14.69
CA ILE A 218 38.31 -9.57 14.52
C ILE A 218 39.02 -10.35 15.61
N ASP A 219 39.88 -11.27 15.23
CA ASP A 219 40.69 -12.08 16.14
C ASP A 219 42.14 -11.59 16.15
N ILE A 220 42.74 -11.58 17.35
CA ILE A 220 44.09 -11.09 17.61
C ILE A 220 44.83 -12.13 18.43
N ALA A 221 45.88 -12.69 17.83
CA ALA A 221 46.78 -13.63 18.48
C ALA A 221 48.18 -13.03 18.61
N LYS A 222 48.69 -12.89 19.83
CA LYS A 222 50.09 -12.46 20.06
C LYS A 222 51.04 -13.62 19.80
N LYS A 223 52.04 -13.40 18.94
CA LYS A 223 53.11 -14.38 18.69
C LYS A 223 54.27 -14.21 19.66
N ASN A 224 54.53 -12.99 20.14
CA ASN A 224 55.61 -12.67 21.08
C ASN A 224 55.18 -11.69 22.17
N LYS A 225 55.98 -11.53 23.24
CA LYS A 225 55.74 -10.58 24.36
C LYS A 225 56.00 -9.10 24.02
N SER A 226 55.87 -8.74 22.75
CA SER A 226 56.13 -7.38 22.26
C SER A 226 55.14 -6.37 22.85
N LYS A 227 55.65 -5.17 23.18
CA LYS A 227 54.82 -4.05 23.69
C LYS A 227 54.31 -3.12 22.58
N LYS A 228 54.56 -3.44 21.31
CA LYS A 228 54.04 -2.64 20.20
C LYS A 228 52.51 -2.64 20.21
N ASN A 229 51.95 -1.46 19.98
CA ASN A 229 50.52 -1.24 20.00
C ASN A 229 49.96 -1.26 18.57
N TYR A 230 49.05 -2.19 18.28
CA TYR A 230 48.37 -2.31 16.99
C TYR A 230 46.89 -1.90 17.06
N MET A 231 46.47 -1.25 18.15
CA MET A 231 45.06 -0.86 18.36
C MET A 231 44.53 0.12 17.31
N ASP A 232 45.37 0.99 16.74
CA ASP A 232 44.93 1.90 15.66
C ASP A 232 44.50 1.15 14.40
N VAL A 233 45.22 0.06 14.05
CA VAL A 233 44.84 -0.83 12.94
C VAL A 233 43.49 -1.47 13.24
N ILE A 234 43.32 -2.03 14.44
CA ILE A 234 42.07 -2.67 14.88
C ILE A 234 40.89 -1.68 14.85
N TYR A 235 41.07 -0.48 15.41
CA TYR A 235 40.02 0.54 15.40
C TYR A 235 39.65 0.98 13.98
N SER A 236 40.60 1.06 13.07
CA SER A 236 40.34 1.37 11.66
C SER A 236 39.52 0.28 10.96
N GLU A 237 39.81 -1.00 11.24
CA GLU A 237 39.06 -2.13 10.71
C GLU A 237 37.65 -2.20 11.30
N ILE A 238 37.49 -1.96 12.61
CA ILE A 238 36.17 -1.88 13.27
C ILE A 238 35.30 -0.81 12.61
N VAL A 239 35.85 0.37 12.34
CA VAL A 239 35.12 1.45 11.68
C VAL A 239 34.69 1.02 10.27
N SER A 240 35.59 0.40 9.50
CA SER A 240 35.29 -0.07 8.14
C SER A 240 34.18 -1.13 8.13
N LEU A 241 34.28 -2.13 9.01
CA LEU A 241 33.25 -3.18 9.15
C LEU A 241 31.92 -2.61 9.61
N LYS A 242 31.89 -1.70 10.60
CA LYS A 242 30.64 -1.07 11.05
C LYS A 242 29.97 -0.24 9.94
N LYS A 243 30.74 0.41 9.06
CA LYS A 243 30.17 1.15 7.92
C LYS A 243 29.46 0.22 6.94
N ILE A 244 30.02 -0.97 6.72
CA ILE A 244 29.40 -2.00 5.87
C ILE A 244 28.13 -2.55 6.53
N LEU A 245 28.22 -2.90 7.82
CA LEU A 245 27.06 -3.42 8.57
C LEU A 245 25.91 -2.43 8.70
N GLN A 246 26.19 -1.12 8.77
CA GLN A 246 25.19 -0.05 8.77
C GLN A 246 24.84 0.45 7.36
N GLN A 247 25.49 -0.07 6.31
CA GLN A 247 25.38 0.41 4.92
C GLN A 247 25.44 1.95 4.82
N SER A 248 26.36 2.55 5.57
CA SER A 248 26.48 4.01 5.71
C SER A 248 27.93 4.44 5.83
N ASN A 249 28.29 5.55 5.18
CA ASN A 249 29.60 6.17 5.31
C ASN A 249 29.80 6.88 6.66
N VAL A 250 28.70 7.21 7.35
CA VAL A 250 28.68 7.88 8.65
C VAL A 250 28.04 6.95 9.67
N LEU A 251 28.79 6.66 10.74
CA LEU A 251 28.32 5.77 11.80
C LEU A 251 27.32 6.48 12.72
N ILE A 252 26.28 5.75 13.12
CA ILE A 252 25.29 6.19 14.12
C ILE A 252 25.25 5.21 15.30
N SER A 253 25.11 5.72 16.52
CA SER A 253 24.98 4.89 17.71
C SER A 253 23.54 4.43 17.94
N ASN A 254 23.37 3.27 18.60
CA ASN A 254 22.07 2.71 18.93
C ASN A 254 21.23 3.63 19.83
N LYS A 255 21.85 4.38 20.75
CA LYS A 255 21.17 5.45 21.48
C LYS A 255 20.61 6.52 20.53
N LYS A 256 21.42 7.05 19.61
CA LYS A 256 20.99 8.10 18.68
C LYS A 256 19.89 7.61 17.73
N THR A 257 19.98 6.37 17.25
CA THR A 257 18.92 5.70 16.48
C THR A 257 17.59 5.68 17.24
N ARG A 258 17.60 5.30 18.54
CA ARG A 258 16.40 5.32 19.38
C ARG A 258 15.84 6.73 19.58
N ASP A 259 16.70 7.72 19.76
CA ASP A 259 16.29 9.13 19.92
C ASP A 259 15.62 9.66 18.65
N VAL A 260 16.25 9.46 17.48
CA VAL A 260 15.69 9.87 16.17
C VAL A 260 14.37 9.16 15.90
N LEU A 261 14.28 7.86 16.17
CA LEU A 261 13.03 7.11 16.00
C LEU A 261 11.93 7.62 16.92
N SER A 262 12.27 7.98 18.16
CA SER A 262 11.30 8.51 19.13
C SER A 262 10.76 9.87 18.70
N GLU A 263 11.61 10.76 18.18
CA GLU A 263 11.18 12.05 17.63
C GLU A 263 10.38 11.89 16.32
N TYR A 264 10.77 10.98 15.44
CA TYR A 264 9.98 10.62 14.25
C TYR A 264 8.57 10.17 14.64
N LYS A 265 8.45 9.30 15.66
CA LYS A 265 7.15 8.83 16.17
C LYS A 265 6.33 9.98 16.74
N LEU A 266 6.93 10.89 17.49
CA LEU A 266 6.23 12.07 18.00
C LEU A 266 5.67 12.93 16.86
N LEU A 267 6.49 13.26 15.87
CA LEU A 267 6.11 14.14 14.75
C LEU A 267 5.06 13.52 13.82
N THR A 268 5.02 12.19 13.72
CA THR A 268 4.08 11.49 12.82
C THR A 268 2.86 10.90 13.54
N TYR A 269 2.94 10.53 14.81
CA TYR A 269 1.86 9.89 15.54
C TYR A 269 1.38 10.67 16.77
N GLY A 270 2.06 11.73 17.17
CA GLY A 270 1.79 12.46 18.41
C GLY A 270 2.20 11.70 19.68
N ASP A 271 2.80 10.51 19.56
CA ASP A 271 3.18 9.64 20.68
C ASP A 271 4.54 8.98 20.43
N LYS A 272 5.47 9.13 21.38
CA LYS A 272 6.81 8.51 21.33
C LYS A 272 6.77 6.99 21.58
N ASN A 273 5.78 6.50 22.31
CA ASN A 273 5.71 5.12 22.80
C ASN A 273 4.94 4.19 21.86
N ILE A 274 4.35 4.71 20.80
CA ILE A 274 3.63 3.92 19.83
C ILE A 274 4.53 2.82 19.22
N ASN A 275 3.99 1.61 19.13
CA ASN A 275 4.66 0.50 18.47
C ASN A 275 4.38 0.56 16.97
N ILE A 276 5.42 0.82 16.18
CA ILE A 276 5.34 0.90 14.72
C ILE A 276 6.28 -0.12 14.10
N LYS A 277 5.83 -0.72 13.00
CA LYS A 277 6.61 -1.69 12.22
C LYS A 277 7.12 -1.11 10.90
N ASN A 278 6.48 -0.06 10.40
CA ASN A 278 6.83 0.60 9.14
C ASN A 278 6.70 2.12 9.27
N LEU A 279 7.22 2.84 8.28
CA LEU A 279 7.02 4.29 8.14
C LEU A 279 5.54 4.68 8.07
N TYR A 280 5.23 5.88 8.52
CA TYR A 280 3.98 6.57 8.22
C TYR A 280 3.95 6.89 6.72
N SER A 281 3.11 6.20 5.97
CA SER A 281 3.07 6.34 4.51
C SER A 281 1.69 5.99 3.94
N MET A 282 1.28 6.74 2.94
CA MET A 282 0.12 6.49 2.09
C MET A 282 0.52 5.49 1.01
N GLN A 283 0.02 4.26 1.10
CA GLN A 283 0.48 3.17 0.24
C GLN A 283 -0.19 3.22 -1.15
N PRO A 284 0.57 3.17 -2.25
CA PRO A 284 0.00 3.26 -3.59
C PRO A 284 -0.76 1.99 -4.00
N ILE A 285 -1.88 2.18 -4.69
CA ILE A 285 -2.73 1.14 -5.28
C ILE A 285 -2.33 0.93 -6.76
N SER A 286 -2.32 -0.31 -7.26
CA SER A 286 -2.06 -0.54 -8.69
C SER A 286 -3.16 0.08 -9.56
N ALA A 287 -2.78 0.84 -10.59
CA ALA A 287 -3.67 1.50 -11.52
C ALA A 287 -4.24 0.49 -12.54
N GLU A 288 -5.45 0.02 -12.27
CA GLU A 288 -6.27 -0.79 -13.20
C GLU A 288 -7.05 0.08 -14.21
N VAL A 289 -7.65 -0.57 -15.23
CA VAL A 289 -8.39 0.10 -16.30
C VAL A 289 -9.49 1.02 -15.75
N GLN A 290 -10.29 0.59 -14.76
CA GLN A 290 -11.35 1.45 -14.24
C GLN A 290 -10.84 2.72 -13.55
N HIS A 291 -9.65 2.69 -12.94
CA HIS A 291 -9.07 3.88 -12.30
C HIS A 291 -8.66 4.93 -13.33
N ILE A 292 -8.05 4.48 -14.43
CA ILE A 292 -7.65 5.32 -15.57
C ILE A 292 -8.88 5.96 -16.22
N VAL A 293 -9.99 5.22 -16.27
CA VAL A 293 -11.21 5.66 -16.93
C VAL A 293 -12.05 6.61 -16.05
N ASP A 294 -12.27 6.27 -14.78
CA ASP A 294 -13.27 6.93 -13.94
C ASP A 294 -12.68 7.89 -12.88
N LYS A 295 -11.41 7.68 -12.46
CA LYS A 295 -10.84 8.37 -11.29
C LYS A 295 -9.72 9.36 -11.65
N ILE A 296 -8.79 8.97 -12.53
CA ILE A 296 -7.54 9.70 -12.80
C ILE A 296 -7.70 11.03 -13.58
N PRO A 297 -8.56 11.13 -14.62
CA PRO A 297 -8.63 12.35 -15.44
C PRO A 297 -8.91 13.62 -14.63
N ASN A 298 -8.15 14.69 -14.89
CA ASN A 298 -8.24 16.02 -14.27
C ASN A 298 -8.09 16.12 -12.73
N LYS A 299 -7.94 15.01 -12.01
CA LYS A 299 -7.89 14.98 -10.54
C LYS A 299 -6.51 14.64 -9.98
N TYR A 300 -5.61 14.15 -10.83
CA TYR A 300 -4.31 13.61 -10.44
C TYR A 300 -3.17 14.31 -11.18
N GLY A 301 -2.11 14.64 -10.46
CA GLY A 301 -0.80 14.90 -11.05
C GLY A 301 -0.04 13.60 -11.30
N VAL A 302 0.93 13.63 -12.20
CA VAL A 302 1.78 12.46 -12.51
C VAL A 302 3.26 12.77 -12.26
N THR A 303 4.00 11.76 -11.79
CA THR A 303 5.46 11.78 -11.64
C THR A 303 6.03 10.41 -12.03
N ASP A 304 7.34 10.36 -12.22
CA ASP A 304 8.07 9.13 -12.50
C ASP A 304 8.09 8.20 -11.28
N LYS A 305 8.02 6.89 -11.53
CA LYS A 305 8.32 5.88 -10.52
C LYS A 305 9.73 5.36 -10.74
N ALA A 306 10.70 5.78 -9.94
CA ALA A 306 12.05 5.25 -10.02
C ALA A 306 12.13 3.87 -9.33
N ASP A 307 13.21 3.15 -9.61
CA ASP A 307 13.58 1.87 -9.02
C ASP A 307 14.26 2.01 -7.64
N GLY A 308 13.78 2.97 -6.84
CA GLY A 308 14.29 3.23 -5.49
C GLY A 308 13.53 2.54 -4.36
N GLU A 309 14.14 2.55 -3.18
CA GLU A 309 13.49 2.14 -1.93
C GLU A 309 12.80 3.34 -1.26
N LYS A 310 11.69 3.09 -0.56
CA LYS A 310 10.97 4.14 0.17
C LYS A 310 11.69 4.51 1.47
N TYR A 311 12.00 5.79 1.63
CA TYR A 311 12.64 6.35 2.83
C TYR A 311 11.98 7.66 3.27
N CYS A 312 12.09 7.98 4.56
CA CYS A 312 11.86 9.34 5.07
C CYS A 312 13.21 10.03 5.33
N CYS A 313 13.38 11.24 4.79
CA CYS A 313 14.43 12.18 5.19
C CYS A 313 13.94 12.99 6.38
N VAL A 314 14.66 12.93 7.51
CA VAL A 314 14.28 13.52 8.79
C VAL A 314 15.37 14.48 9.25
N ILE A 315 15.01 15.73 9.53
CA ILE A 315 15.94 16.77 9.97
C ILE A 315 15.72 17.03 11.47
N LEU A 316 16.73 16.72 12.29
CA LEU A 316 16.67 16.87 13.75
C LEU A 316 18.03 17.34 14.28
N ASN A 317 18.01 18.31 15.19
CA ASN A 317 19.20 18.88 15.83
C ASN A 317 20.29 19.26 14.81
N GLU A 318 19.91 19.93 13.73
CA GLU A 318 20.81 20.42 12.67
C GLU A 318 21.48 19.29 11.85
N GLU A 319 21.03 18.04 12.03
CA GLU A 319 21.52 16.87 11.30
C GLU A 319 20.41 16.23 10.48
N VAL A 320 20.79 15.60 9.36
CA VAL A 320 19.87 14.90 8.46
C VAL A 320 20.03 13.38 8.57
N TYR A 321 18.91 12.69 8.70
CA TYR A 321 18.82 11.23 8.80
C TYR A 321 17.89 10.67 7.74
N PHE A 322 18.13 9.44 7.33
CA PHE A 322 17.24 8.68 6.46
C PHE A 322 16.70 7.47 7.23
N ILE A 323 15.38 7.31 7.23
CA ILE A 323 14.70 6.19 7.88
C ILE A 323 14.10 5.32 6.77
N SER A 324 14.51 4.05 6.71
CA SER A 324 13.98 3.07 5.76
C SER A 324 12.56 2.65 6.12
N ASN A 325 11.84 2.02 5.18
CA ASN A 325 10.51 1.48 5.45
C ASN A 325 10.48 0.51 6.65
N ASN A 326 11.58 -0.20 6.94
CA ASN A 326 11.70 -1.11 8.09
C ASN A 326 12.26 -0.42 9.35
N LEU A 327 12.27 0.92 9.38
CA LEU A 327 12.75 1.75 10.50
C LEU A 327 14.26 1.66 10.77
N ALA A 328 15.05 1.18 9.80
CA ALA A 328 16.51 1.28 9.89
C ALA A 328 16.92 2.74 9.63
N ILE A 329 17.79 3.29 10.48
CA ILE A 329 18.17 4.70 10.43
C ILE A 329 19.63 4.81 10.00
N SER A 330 19.88 5.64 8.99
CA SER A 330 21.22 6.04 8.57
C SER A 330 21.39 7.55 8.70
N LYS A 331 22.63 7.99 8.98
CA LYS A 331 22.99 9.39 9.05
C LYS A 331 23.56 9.83 7.70
N SER A 332 23.11 10.96 7.18
CA SER A 332 23.50 11.39 5.84
C SER A 332 24.89 12.03 5.78
N GLY A 333 25.31 12.69 6.86
CA GLY A 333 26.48 13.57 6.89
C GLY A 333 26.22 14.99 6.40
N LEU A 334 24.97 15.32 6.02
CA LEU A 334 24.55 16.69 5.72
C LEU A 334 24.18 17.43 7.02
N GLU A 335 24.58 18.69 7.09
CA GLU A 335 24.18 19.64 8.12
C GLU A 335 23.02 20.49 7.60
N ALA A 336 22.08 20.83 8.48
CA ALA A 336 20.89 21.58 8.15
C ALA A 336 20.78 22.82 9.05
N ASP A 337 20.21 23.90 8.52
CA ASP A 337 19.86 25.07 9.32
C ASP A 337 18.90 24.67 10.46
N LYS A 338 19.17 25.18 11.67
CA LYS A 338 18.35 24.97 12.87
C LYS A 338 16.86 25.18 12.64
N LYS A 339 16.47 26.11 11.75
CA LYS A 339 15.06 26.37 11.40
C LYS A 339 14.35 25.17 10.78
N LEU A 340 15.07 24.25 10.16
CA LEU A 340 14.51 23.06 9.49
C LEU A 340 14.28 21.89 10.46
N ASN A 341 14.69 22.00 11.72
CA ASN A 341 14.46 20.96 12.71
C ASN A 341 12.98 20.59 12.84
N GLY A 342 12.70 19.29 12.88
CA GLY A 342 11.34 18.76 12.89
C GLY A 342 10.71 18.65 11.50
N THR A 343 11.51 18.71 10.43
CA THR A 343 11.03 18.49 9.06
C THR A 343 11.19 17.02 8.66
N ILE A 344 10.16 16.46 8.02
CA ILE A 344 10.12 15.08 7.53
C ILE A 344 9.62 15.08 6.09
N MET A 345 10.49 14.73 5.15
CA MET A 345 10.14 14.51 3.74
C MET A 345 10.10 13.01 3.44
N GLU A 346 9.14 12.58 2.64
CA GLU A 346 9.10 11.22 2.11
C GLU A 346 9.61 11.21 0.67
N GLY A 347 10.40 10.18 0.34
CA GLY A 347 11.07 10.10 -0.95
C GLY A 347 11.48 8.69 -1.33
N GLU A 348 11.99 8.58 -2.56
CA GLU A 348 12.68 7.38 -3.04
C GLU A 348 14.19 7.57 -2.85
N TYR A 349 14.85 6.55 -2.29
CA TYR A 349 16.29 6.51 -2.04
C TYR A 349 16.92 5.48 -2.96
N ILE A 350 17.87 5.93 -3.79
CA ILE A 350 18.43 5.15 -4.90
C ILE A 350 19.96 5.18 -4.77
N TYR A 351 20.61 4.03 -4.85
CA TYR A 351 22.06 3.97 -5.02
C TYR A 351 22.39 3.93 -6.51
N LEU A 352 23.23 4.86 -6.97
CA LEU A 352 23.63 4.99 -8.36
C LEU A 352 25.07 4.44 -8.52
N PRO A 353 25.24 3.22 -9.06
CA PRO A 353 26.55 2.55 -9.10
C PRO A 353 27.59 3.30 -9.91
N ASP A 354 27.20 3.88 -11.04
CA ASP A 354 28.08 4.60 -11.96
C ASP A 354 28.70 5.84 -11.31
N TYR A 355 27.92 6.51 -10.45
CA TYR A 355 28.35 7.70 -9.72
C TYR A 355 28.90 7.39 -8.32
N LYS A 356 28.69 6.16 -7.82
CA LYS A 356 28.98 5.74 -6.43
C LYS A 356 28.36 6.66 -5.38
N LYS A 357 27.13 7.11 -5.65
CA LYS A 357 26.40 8.09 -4.83
C LYS A 357 24.97 7.62 -4.58
N TYR A 358 24.38 8.09 -3.49
CA TYR A 358 22.96 7.95 -3.23
C TYR A 358 22.21 9.20 -3.68
N LEU A 359 21.02 8.98 -4.22
CA LEU A 359 20.08 10.02 -4.64
C LEU A 359 18.79 9.84 -3.85
N PHE A 360 18.36 10.88 -3.14
CA PHE A 360 17.06 10.96 -2.50
C PHE A 360 16.14 11.88 -3.29
N LEU A 361 15.03 11.32 -3.79
CA LEU A 361 14.00 12.01 -4.55
C LEU A 361 12.74 12.20 -3.70
N ALA A 362 12.61 13.37 -3.09
CA ALA A 362 11.46 13.74 -2.27
C ALA A 362 10.19 13.91 -3.13
N TYR A 363 9.08 13.32 -2.70
CA TYR A 363 7.79 13.42 -3.40
C TYR A 363 6.63 13.88 -2.51
N ASP A 364 6.74 13.78 -1.19
CA ASP A 364 5.76 14.36 -0.26
C ASP A 364 6.44 14.80 1.06
N ILE A 365 5.71 15.51 1.93
CA ILE A 365 6.20 16.05 3.19
C ILE A 365 5.19 15.80 4.31
N LEU A 366 5.66 15.21 5.41
CA LEU A 366 4.83 14.84 6.56
C LEU A 366 4.84 15.91 7.64
N SER A 367 5.98 16.57 7.84
CA SER A 367 6.14 17.62 8.85
C SER A 367 7.08 18.67 8.32
N TYR A 368 6.81 19.94 8.60
CA TYR A 368 7.67 21.06 8.23
C TYR A 368 7.90 21.95 9.45
N GLN A 369 9.15 22.03 9.89
CA GLN A 369 9.55 22.82 11.08
C GLN A 369 8.75 22.47 12.35
N GLY A 370 8.47 21.18 12.56
CA GLY A 370 7.70 20.66 13.68
C GLY A 370 6.18 20.84 13.58
N LYS A 371 5.67 21.44 12.50
CA LYS A 371 4.23 21.52 12.21
C LYS A 371 3.80 20.39 11.28
N ASP A 372 2.63 19.83 11.55
CA ASP A 372 2.04 18.79 10.71
C ASP A 372 1.71 19.34 9.31
N ALA A 373 2.40 18.83 8.29
CA ALA A 373 2.18 19.24 6.90
C ALA A 373 1.16 18.34 6.18
N ARG A 374 0.76 17.23 6.80
CA ARG A 374 -0.15 16.25 6.21
C ARG A 374 -1.57 16.76 6.03
N THR A 375 -1.97 17.73 6.86
CA THR A 375 -3.30 18.35 6.81
C THR A 375 -3.46 19.27 5.61
N GLU A 376 -2.39 19.64 4.90
CA GLU A 376 -2.45 20.42 3.67
C GLU A 376 -2.97 19.54 2.52
N PRO A 377 -4.18 19.79 1.99
CA PRO A 377 -4.77 18.92 0.98
C PRO A 377 -4.16 19.14 -0.41
N LEU A 378 -3.67 20.35 -0.73
CA LEU A 378 -3.18 20.65 -2.08
C LEU A 378 -1.76 20.12 -2.26
N LEU A 379 -1.60 19.19 -3.22
CA LEU A 379 -0.28 18.61 -3.56
C LEU A 379 0.72 19.71 -3.94
N GLU A 380 0.30 20.71 -4.69
CA GLU A 380 1.16 21.83 -5.09
C GLU A 380 1.76 22.58 -3.88
N ASN A 381 0.98 22.78 -2.82
CA ASN A 381 1.45 23.46 -1.61
C ASN A 381 2.47 22.61 -0.86
N ARG A 382 2.24 21.28 -0.78
CA ARG A 382 3.19 20.35 -0.17
C ARG A 382 4.51 20.29 -0.94
N LEU A 383 4.46 20.26 -2.28
CA LEU A 383 5.66 20.33 -3.13
C LEU A 383 6.45 21.62 -2.91
N LYS A 384 5.78 22.78 -2.75
CA LYS A 384 6.45 24.06 -2.42
C LYS A 384 7.15 24.03 -1.06
N LEU A 385 6.62 23.29 -0.07
CA LEU A 385 7.31 23.11 1.21
C LEU A 385 8.57 22.24 1.07
N ILE A 386 8.53 21.23 0.20
CA ILE A 386 9.72 20.44 -0.15
C ILE A 386 10.76 21.33 -0.82
N ASP A 387 10.37 22.14 -1.81
CA ASP A 387 11.29 23.07 -2.49
C ASP A 387 11.97 24.00 -1.49
N LYS A 388 11.21 24.65 -0.60
CA LYS A 388 11.75 25.51 0.48
C LYS A 388 12.72 24.76 1.41
N THR A 389 12.42 23.49 1.70
CA THR A 389 13.27 22.65 2.55
C THR A 389 14.59 22.37 1.85
N ILE A 390 14.55 21.94 0.59
CA ILE A 390 15.74 21.59 -0.21
C ILE A 390 16.58 22.84 -0.49
N GLU A 391 15.99 23.97 -0.86
CA GLU A 391 16.68 25.25 -1.04
C GLU A 391 17.42 25.73 0.21
N SER A 392 16.88 25.42 1.40
CA SER A 392 17.54 25.75 2.67
C SER A 392 18.55 24.69 3.11
N LEU A 393 18.48 23.47 2.57
CA LEU A 393 19.33 22.35 2.94
C LEU A 393 20.57 22.25 2.06
N VAL A 394 20.47 22.60 0.77
CA VAL A 394 21.55 22.45 -0.21
C VAL A 394 21.66 23.67 -1.11
N ASP A 395 22.88 23.98 -1.56
CA ASP A 395 23.20 25.11 -2.45
C ASP A 395 22.90 24.83 -3.94
N TYR A 396 22.60 23.58 -4.28
CA TYR A 396 22.31 23.11 -5.64
C TYR A 396 20.83 22.82 -5.91
N ALA A 397 19.91 23.35 -5.11
CA ALA A 397 18.48 23.12 -5.33
C ALA A 397 18.03 23.55 -6.74
N PHE A 398 17.25 22.70 -7.42
CA PHE A 398 16.71 23.00 -8.74
C PHE A 398 15.45 23.87 -8.60
N LYS A 399 15.35 24.94 -9.40
CA LYS A 399 14.18 25.83 -9.40
C LYS A 399 13.21 25.42 -10.48
N PHE A 400 12.02 24.98 -10.07
CA PHE A 400 10.94 24.65 -11.00
C PHE A 400 10.26 25.94 -11.48
N GLU A 401 10.13 26.08 -12.80
CA GLU A 401 9.41 27.20 -13.39
C GLU A 401 7.91 26.92 -13.43
N ASP A 402 7.11 27.96 -13.20
CA ASP A 402 5.67 27.90 -13.38
C ASP A 402 5.28 28.13 -14.85
N LEU A 403 4.35 27.31 -15.34
CA LEU A 403 3.73 27.49 -16.64
C LEU A 403 2.95 28.82 -16.70
N LYS A 404 3.28 29.70 -17.66
CA LYS A 404 2.61 30.99 -17.90
C LYS A 404 1.91 30.98 -19.27
N GLY A 405 0.69 31.54 -19.34
CA GLY A 405 -0.03 31.78 -20.59
C GLY A 405 -1.39 31.09 -20.71
N LYS A 406 -2.03 31.21 -21.89
CA LYS A 406 -3.30 30.54 -22.21
C LYS A 406 -3.07 29.04 -22.43
N PHE A 407 -4.07 28.24 -22.08
CA PHE A 407 -4.02 26.78 -22.23
C PHE A 407 -3.77 26.35 -23.68
N SER A 408 -2.73 25.54 -23.89
CA SER A 408 -2.43 24.87 -25.16
C SER A 408 -1.61 23.62 -24.86
N LEU A 409 -2.19 22.44 -25.07
CA LEU A 409 -1.55 21.16 -24.74
C LEU A 409 -0.17 20.99 -25.39
N PRO A 410 0.04 21.31 -26.69
CA PRO A 410 1.37 21.26 -27.30
C PRO A 410 2.39 22.20 -26.66
N ASN A 411 1.99 23.42 -26.28
CA ASN A 411 2.89 24.38 -25.63
C ASN A 411 3.28 23.90 -24.24
N ILE A 412 2.33 23.29 -23.51
CA ILE A 412 2.57 22.72 -22.18
C ILE A 412 3.54 21.54 -22.26
N ILE A 413 3.35 20.64 -23.23
CA ILE A 413 4.27 19.53 -23.48
C ILE A 413 5.68 20.06 -23.77
N SER A 414 5.81 21.06 -24.65
CA SER A 414 7.12 21.66 -24.98
C SER A 414 7.77 22.33 -23.77
N PHE A 415 6.98 23.02 -22.93
CA PHE A 415 7.46 23.61 -21.67
C PHE A 415 8.03 22.55 -20.73
N TYR A 416 7.24 21.50 -20.46
CA TYR A 416 7.68 20.43 -19.59
C TYR A 416 8.88 19.66 -20.15
N GLU A 417 8.96 19.44 -21.46
CA GLU A 417 10.11 18.80 -22.10
C GLU A 417 11.41 19.58 -21.85
N LYS A 418 11.38 20.92 -21.99
CA LYS A 418 12.52 21.78 -21.68
C LYS A 418 12.90 21.72 -20.20
N GLN A 419 11.90 21.74 -19.32
CA GLN A 419 12.12 21.67 -17.87
C GLN A 419 12.75 20.34 -17.46
N VAL A 420 12.29 19.21 -18.02
CA VAL A 420 12.86 17.88 -17.77
C VAL A 420 14.32 17.81 -18.23
N LYS A 421 14.62 18.32 -19.43
CA LYS A 421 16.00 18.39 -19.95
C LYS A 421 16.91 19.15 -18.98
N SER A 422 16.51 20.36 -18.61
CA SER A 422 17.26 21.19 -17.66
C SER A 422 17.42 20.52 -16.28
N TYR A 423 16.36 19.87 -15.79
CA TYR A 423 16.38 19.16 -14.50
C TYR A 423 17.41 18.03 -14.47
N PHE A 424 17.43 17.17 -15.49
CA PHE A 424 18.40 16.06 -15.55
C PHE A 424 19.83 16.52 -15.86
N GLU A 425 20.01 17.51 -16.73
CA GLU A 425 21.33 18.12 -16.96
C GLU A 425 21.91 18.69 -15.65
N HIS A 426 21.08 19.40 -14.88
CA HIS A 426 21.49 19.91 -13.57
C HIS A 426 21.81 18.77 -12.59
N MET A 427 20.96 17.76 -12.49
CA MET A 427 21.18 16.59 -11.62
C MET A 427 22.47 15.85 -11.99
N HIS A 428 22.71 15.56 -13.28
CA HIS A 428 23.92 14.90 -13.77
C HIS A 428 25.17 15.70 -13.39
N ASN A 429 25.15 17.02 -13.59
CA ASN A 429 26.25 17.90 -13.20
C ASN A 429 26.57 17.80 -11.69
N GLN A 430 25.56 17.74 -10.82
CA GLN A 430 25.75 17.58 -9.38
C GLN A 430 26.25 16.18 -9.00
N LEU A 431 25.73 15.14 -9.66
CA LEU A 431 26.20 13.77 -9.49
C LEU A 431 27.69 13.62 -9.84
N MET A 432 28.18 14.36 -10.84
CA MET A 432 29.60 14.34 -11.21
C MET A 432 30.49 15.19 -10.30
N LYS A 433 30.05 16.41 -9.94
CA LYS A 433 30.93 17.42 -9.29
C LYS A 433 30.83 17.48 -7.77
N ASN A 434 29.69 17.14 -7.18
CA ASN A 434 29.46 17.36 -5.75
C ASN A 434 30.33 16.41 -4.89
N LYS A 435 30.85 16.89 -3.77
CA LYS A 435 31.67 16.06 -2.86
C LYS A 435 30.84 15.15 -1.95
N SER A 436 29.56 15.47 -1.75
CA SER A 436 28.65 14.66 -0.94
C SER A 436 28.39 13.31 -1.59
N ASN A 437 28.33 12.27 -0.76
CA ASN A 437 27.94 10.92 -1.18
C ASN A 437 26.42 10.78 -1.33
N ILE A 438 25.64 11.72 -0.80
CA ILE A 438 24.18 11.73 -0.87
C ILE A 438 23.71 13.06 -1.43
N LEU A 439 22.89 13.01 -2.48
CA LEU A 439 22.24 14.19 -3.06
C LEU A 439 20.74 14.14 -2.81
N VAL A 440 20.15 15.31 -2.61
CA VAL A 440 18.73 15.49 -2.29
C VAL A 440 18.08 16.35 -3.37
N PHE A 441 17.05 15.82 -4.02
CA PHE A 441 16.26 16.49 -5.05
C PHE A 441 14.77 16.26 -4.81
N ARG A 442 13.91 17.14 -5.34
CA ARG A 442 12.47 16.89 -5.43
C ARG A 442 12.17 16.16 -6.74
N LYS A 443 11.30 15.15 -6.72
CA LYS A 443 10.77 14.50 -7.93
C LYS A 443 10.09 15.51 -8.85
N ASN A 444 10.13 15.28 -10.16
CA ASN A 444 9.44 16.15 -11.11
C ASN A 444 7.95 15.77 -11.20
N PHE A 445 7.06 16.74 -10.93
CA PHE A 445 5.60 16.52 -10.91
C PHE A 445 4.93 17.38 -11.99
N PHE A 446 3.97 16.77 -12.69
CA PHE A 446 3.25 17.38 -13.78
C PHE A 446 1.78 17.45 -13.36
N LEU A 447 1.30 18.67 -13.09
CA LEU A 447 -0.03 18.89 -12.52
C LEU A 447 -0.97 19.39 -13.64
N PRO A 448 -2.09 18.71 -13.94
CA PRO A 448 -3.03 19.17 -14.94
C PRO A 448 -3.72 20.46 -14.48
N LYS A 449 -4.01 21.33 -15.45
CA LYS A 449 -4.71 22.61 -15.24
C LYS A 449 -6.20 22.53 -15.61
N GLY A 450 -6.64 21.39 -16.15
CA GLY A 450 -8.05 21.09 -16.41
C GLY A 450 -8.60 21.73 -17.69
N GLY A 451 -7.75 21.99 -18.68
CA GLY A 451 -8.16 22.37 -20.03
C GLY A 451 -8.50 21.18 -20.95
N SER A 452 -7.98 19.98 -20.69
CA SER A 452 -8.34 18.73 -21.38
C SER A 452 -8.23 17.51 -20.44
N PRO A 453 -9.21 16.59 -20.43
CA PRO A 453 -9.11 15.30 -19.75
C PRO A 453 -7.90 14.45 -20.16
N SER A 454 -7.37 14.68 -21.36
CA SER A 454 -6.17 14.00 -21.88
C SER A 454 -4.85 14.48 -21.26
N GLU A 455 -4.84 15.60 -20.53
CA GLU A 455 -3.61 16.23 -20.01
C GLU A 455 -2.74 15.28 -19.20
N VAL A 456 -3.33 14.63 -18.19
CA VAL A 456 -2.57 13.75 -17.30
C VAL A 456 -1.95 12.58 -18.06
N PHE A 457 -2.63 12.09 -19.11
CA PHE A 457 -2.12 11.02 -19.98
C PHE A 457 -1.05 11.52 -20.95
N ALA A 458 -1.17 12.76 -21.45
CA ALA A 458 -0.12 13.41 -22.21
C ALA A 458 1.15 13.61 -21.39
N TYR A 459 1.03 13.99 -20.11
CA TYR A 459 2.17 14.11 -19.22
C TYR A 459 2.77 12.74 -18.90
N SER A 460 1.91 11.74 -18.68
CA SER A 460 2.32 10.34 -18.44
C SER A 460 3.14 9.79 -19.60
N PHE A 461 2.64 9.96 -20.83
CA PHE A 461 3.35 9.54 -22.04
C PHE A 461 4.62 10.35 -22.28
N LEU A 462 4.61 11.66 -21.98
CA LEU A 462 5.79 12.52 -22.08
C LEU A 462 6.92 12.04 -21.15
N ILE A 463 6.62 11.77 -19.87
CA ILE A 463 7.59 11.22 -18.91
C ILE A 463 8.14 9.90 -19.45
N TRP A 464 7.26 8.98 -19.86
CA TRP A 464 7.66 7.69 -20.39
C TRP A 464 8.63 7.83 -21.57
N ARG A 465 8.20 8.53 -22.63
CA ARG A 465 9.01 8.78 -23.85
C ARG A 465 10.36 9.40 -23.51
N LEU A 466 10.39 10.45 -22.69
CA LEU A 466 11.63 11.16 -22.37
C LEU A 466 12.61 10.30 -21.56
N PHE A 467 12.11 9.45 -20.66
CA PHE A 467 12.97 8.70 -19.75
C PHE A 467 13.39 7.34 -20.32
N THR A 468 12.63 6.78 -21.28
CA THR A 468 12.92 5.46 -21.87
C THR A 468 13.38 5.50 -23.32
N GLU A 469 13.00 6.50 -24.11
CA GLU A 469 13.27 6.56 -25.56
C GLU A 469 14.23 7.69 -25.95
N ASP A 470 14.23 8.83 -25.25
CA ASP A 470 15.06 9.99 -25.58
C ASP A 470 16.47 9.88 -24.98
N SER A 471 17.44 9.51 -25.80
CA SER A 471 18.85 9.38 -25.40
C SER A 471 19.52 10.70 -24.99
N SER A 472 18.90 11.86 -25.26
CA SER A 472 19.40 13.15 -24.77
C SER A 472 19.13 13.35 -23.27
N ILE A 473 18.20 12.60 -22.69
CA ILE A 473 17.90 12.65 -21.26
C ILE A 473 18.84 11.71 -20.50
N GLN A 474 19.75 12.29 -19.72
CA GLN A 474 20.66 11.55 -18.85
C GLN A 474 19.99 11.17 -17.52
N CYS A 475 18.89 10.43 -17.58
CA CYS A 475 18.22 9.90 -16.38
C CYS A 475 19.16 8.88 -15.70
N PRO A 476 19.57 9.11 -14.43
CA PRO A 476 20.58 8.25 -13.80
C PRO A 476 20.00 6.96 -13.20
N TYR A 477 18.68 6.80 -13.20
CA TYR A 477 17.97 5.67 -12.61
C TYR A 477 16.97 5.06 -13.59
N ILE A 478 16.48 3.85 -13.29
CA ILE A 478 15.56 3.12 -14.17
C ILE A 478 14.12 3.54 -13.87
N LEU A 479 13.35 3.80 -14.92
CA LEU A 479 11.91 4.05 -14.81
C LEU A 479 11.15 2.72 -14.65
N ASP A 480 10.59 2.48 -13.47
CA ASP A 480 9.80 1.28 -13.13
C ASP A 480 8.28 1.48 -13.40
N GLY A 481 7.85 2.70 -13.70
CA GLY A 481 6.45 3.03 -13.93
C GLY A 481 6.12 4.50 -13.74
N LEU A 482 4.86 4.79 -13.45
CA LEU A 482 4.35 6.13 -13.17
C LEU A 482 3.56 6.15 -11.85
N ILE A 483 3.58 7.28 -11.16
CA ILE A 483 2.78 7.52 -9.96
C ILE A 483 1.78 8.65 -10.24
N TYR A 484 0.51 8.38 -10.00
CA TYR A 484 -0.57 9.36 -10.00
C TYR A 484 -0.89 9.75 -8.56
N SER A 485 -0.73 11.03 -8.24
CA SER A 485 -1.01 11.60 -6.91
C SER A 485 -2.18 12.57 -6.99
N GLY A 486 -3.16 12.42 -6.09
CA GLY A 486 -4.34 13.30 -6.06
C GLY A 486 -3.95 14.75 -5.83
N LEU A 487 -4.55 15.67 -6.59
CA LEU A 487 -4.26 17.10 -6.48
C LEU A 487 -4.76 17.72 -5.16
N ASP A 488 -5.88 17.20 -4.65
CA ASP A 488 -6.59 17.70 -3.46
C ASP A 488 -6.84 16.54 -2.47
N GLN A 489 -5.77 16.06 -1.84
CA GLN A 489 -5.74 14.92 -0.92
C GLN A 489 -4.78 15.20 0.24
N ILE A 490 -5.29 15.14 1.48
CA ILE A 490 -4.44 15.17 2.69
C ILE A 490 -3.54 13.93 2.77
N TYR A 491 -2.37 14.03 3.38
CA TYR A 491 -1.46 12.89 3.45
C TYR A 491 -1.79 11.97 4.65
N THR A 492 -2.41 10.83 4.39
CA THR A 492 -2.88 9.94 5.47
C THR A 492 -2.64 8.47 5.17
N ARG A 493 -2.30 7.69 6.20
CA ARG A 493 -2.19 6.22 6.10
C ARG A 493 -3.55 5.52 6.19
N ILE A 494 -4.57 6.22 6.68
CA ILE A 494 -5.88 5.64 6.94
C ILE A 494 -6.67 5.69 5.64
N LYS A 495 -6.92 4.52 5.05
CA LYS A 495 -7.58 4.40 3.74
C LYS A 495 -8.94 5.10 3.65
N LYS A 496 -9.60 5.25 4.80
CA LYS A 496 -10.89 5.92 4.92
C LYS A 496 -10.86 7.41 4.55
N ASP A 497 -9.72 8.04 4.79
CA ASP A 497 -9.52 9.47 4.57
C ASP A 497 -8.99 9.74 3.14
N TRP A 498 -8.97 8.72 2.26
CA TRP A 498 -8.46 8.84 0.88
C TRP A 498 -9.57 9.31 -0.06
N LYS A 499 -9.68 10.63 -0.28
CA LYS A 499 -10.45 11.28 -1.35
C LYS A 499 -9.92 10.90 -2.75
N TYR A 500 -8.60 10.91 -2.91
CA TYR A 500 -7.89 10.58 -4.14
C TYR A 500 -6.66 9.72 -3.81
N PRO A 501 -6.78 8.38 -3.77
CA PRO A 501 -5.68 7.49 -3.39
C PRO A 501 -4.53 7.53 -4.39
N ILE A 502 -3.29 7.37 -3.93
CA ILE A 502 -2.13 7.31 -4.83
C ILE A 502 -2.25 6.05 -5.70
N TYR A 503 -2.20 6.21 -7.02
CA TYR A 503 -2.16 5.10 -7.96
C TYR A 503 -0.77 4.92 -8.55
N LYS A 504 -0.32 3.67 -8.69
CA LYS A 504 0.91 3.32 -9.39
C LYS A 504 0.57 2.57 -10.68
N PHE A 505 1.06 3.06 -11.80
CA PHE A 505 1.05 2.33 -13.05
C PHE A 505 2.40 1.66 -13.24
N LYS A 506 2.39 0.36 -13.50
CA LYS A 506 3.56 -0.40 -13.93
C LYS A 506 3.22 -1.07 -15.25
N PRO A 507 4.09 -0.99 -16.27
CA PRO A 507 3.87 -1.78 -17.46
C PRO A 507 3.79 -3.27 -17.10
N PRO A 508 2.99 -4.08 -17.82
CA PRO A 508 2.89 -5.51 -17.60
C PRO A 508 4.24 -6.22 -17.49
N SER A 509 5.22 -5.82 -18.30
CA SER A 509 6.58 -6.39 -18.33
C SER A 509 7.41 -6.14 -17.08
N TYR A 510 7.06 -5.15 -16.25
CA TYR A 510 7.76 -4.77 -15.01
C TYR A 510 7.08 -5.29 -13.74
N ASN A 511 5.92 -5.95 -13.88
CA ASN A 511 5.30 -6.62 -12.75
C ASN A 511 6.09 -7.89 -12.41
N SER A 512 6.22 -8.19 -11.12
CA SER A 512 6.86 -9.39 -10.62
C SER A 512 6.09 -9.98 -9.44
N ILE A 513 6.14 -11.30 -9.28
CA ILE A 513 5.56 -12.01 -8.14
C ILE A 513 6.68 -12.72 -7.40
N ASP A 514 6.75 -12.52 -6.08
CA ASP A 514 7.64 -13.29 -5.22
C ASP A 514 7.00 -14.66 -4.94
N MET A 515 7.65 -15.76 -5.29
CA MET A 515 7.16 -17.12 -5.08
C MET A 515 8.22 -18.00 -4.42
N TYR A 516 7.79 -18.95 -3.58
CA TYR A 516 8.66 -19.98 -3.03
C TYR A 516 8.85 -21.10 -4.06
N LEU A 517 10.10 -21.44 -4.36
CA LEU A 517 10.48 -22.41 -5.38
C LEU A 517 10.97 -23.73 -4.76
N LEU A 518 10.49 -24.84 -5.32
CA LEU A 518 11.03 -26.17 -5.09
C LEU A 518 11.32 -26.86 -6.42
N PHE A 519 12.57 -27.25 -6.64
CA PHE A 519 12.93 -28.05 -7.81
C PHE A 519 12.46 -29.50 -7.67
N GLU A 520 12.08 -30.11 -8.78
CA GLU A 520 11.66 -31.51 -8.80
C GLU A 520 12.87 -32.44 -8.58
N ARG A 521 12.64 -33.49 -7.77
CA ARG A 521 13.65 -34.48 -7.40
C ARG A 521 13.19 -35.87 -7.77
N ASP A 522 14.15 -36.69 -8.18
CA ASP A 522 13.93 -38.11 -8.40
C ASP A 522 13.55 -38.79 -7.07
N LYS A 523 12.52 -39.63 -7.11
CA LYS A 523 11.97 -40.29 -5.91
C LYS A 523 12.92 -41.33 -5.33
N ASP A 524 13.82 -41.89 -6.13
CA ASP A 524 14.67 -43.01 -5.74
C ASP A 524 16.00 -42.55 -5.13
N ASN A 525 16.61 -41.49 -5.67
CA ASN A 525 17.92 -40.99 -5.24
C ASN A 525 17.91 -39.55 -4.69
N ASN A 526 16.75 -38.88 -4.70
CA ASN A 526 16.55 -37.50 -4.23
C ASN A 526 17.42 -36.43 -4.93
N GLN A 527 18.00 -36.75 -6.10
CA GLN A 527 18.75 -35.81 -6.92
C GLN A 527 17.82 -34.93 -7.76
N LEU A 528 18.29 -33.74 -8.13
CA LEU A 528 17.55 -32.80 -8.96
C LEU A 528 17.37 -33.35 -10.38
N ILE A 529 16.17 -33.23 -10.92
CA ILE A 529 15.86 -33.71 -12.28
C ILE A 529 16.19 -32.61 -13.29
N ASN A 530 17.13 -32.90 -14.19
CA ASN A 530 17.42 -32.07 -15.37
C ASN A 530 16.82 -32.77 -16.61
N VAL A 531 16.05 -32.02 -17.41
CA VAL A 531 15.31 -32.52 -18.57
C VAL A 531 15.87 -31.89 -19.84
N PHE A 532 16.10 -32.70 -20.87
CA PHE A 532 16.56 -32.25 -22.19
C PHE A 532 15.37 -32.10 -23.15
N ASP A 533 15.17 -30.90 -23.72
CA ASP A 533 14.10 -30.67 -24.69
C ASP A 533 14.58 -30.84 -26.14
N ASN A 534 13.91 -31.72 -26.89
CA ASN A 534 14.17 -31.94 -28.32
C ASN A 534 12.93 -31.70 -29.20
N THR A 535 11.98 -30.89 -28.75
CA THR A 535 10.77 -30.54 -29.51
C THR A 535 10.99 -29.40 -30.52
N ASP A 536 10.15 -29.33 -31.57
CA ASP A 536 10.25 -28.41 -32.73
C ASP A 536 9.88 -26.95 -32.41
N ASN A 537 10.47 -26.35 -31.39
CA ASN A 537 10.45 -24.91 -31.18
C ASN A 537 11.88 -24.37 -31.38
N ASP A 538 12.10 -23.65 -32.49
CA ASP A 538 13.42 -23.13 -32.90
C ASP A 538 14.15 -22.31 -31.81
N LYS A 539 13.41 -21.74 -30.84
CA LYS A 539 13.99 -20.97 -29.71
C LYS A 539 14.53 -21.83 -28.56
N ILE A 540 14.03 -23.05 -28.38
CA ILE A 540 14.24 -23.91 -27.18
C ILE A 540 14.91 -25.26 -27.53
N LYS A 541 14.86 -25.67 -28.80
CA LYS A 541 15.43 -26.92 -29.31
C LYS A 541 16.89 -27.11 -28.88
N GLY A 542 17.19 -28.24 -28.23
CA GLY A 542 18.54 -28.64 -27.84
C GLY A 542 19.05 -28.08 -26.51
N LYS A 543 18.17 -27.50 -25.67
CA LYS A 543 18.54 -26.96 -24.35
C LYS A 543 18.05 -27.85 -23.21
N THR A 544 18.87 -27.92 -22.16
CA THR A 544 18.52 -28.59 -20.90
C THR A 544 17.84 -27.60 -19.95
N TYR A 545 16.82 -28.05 -19.22
CA TYR A 545 16.10 -27.25 -18.25
C TYR A 545 15.83 -28.04 -16.96
N ARG A 546 15.48 -27.32 -15.89
CA ARG A 546 15.09 -27.87 -14.59
C ARG A 546 13.63 -27.51 -14.30
N ILE A 547 12.88 -28.49 -13.79
CA ILE A 547 11.47 -28.30 -13.43
C ILE A 547 11.36 -27.71 -12.03
N ALA A 548 10.61 -26.62 -11.90
CA ALA A 548 10.35 -25.93 -10.65
C ALA A 548 8.85 -25.89 -10.33
N ASN A 549 8.53 -26.20 -9.08
CA ASN A 549 7.21 -26.03 -8.49
C ASN A 549 7.16 -24.70 -7.72
N LEU A 550 6.20 -23.87 -8.07
CA LEU A 550 6.03 -22.51 -7.56
C LEU A 550 4.86 -22.42 -6.56
N TYR A 551 5.14 -21.83 -5.41
CA TYR A 551 4.21 -21.70 -4.29
C TYR A 551 4.07 -20.24 -3.84
N VAL A 552 2.89 -19.90 -3.34
CA VAL A 552 2.58 -18.63 -2.67
C VAL A 552 2.12 -18.90 -1.24
N GLY A 553 2.14 -17.87 -0.38
CA GLY A 553 1.64 -18.00 0.99
C GLY A 553 0.11 -17.99 1.05
N ASP A 554 -0.48 -18.88 1.84
CA ASP A 554 -1.90 -18.88 2.20
C ASP A 554 -2.06 -19.16 3.70
N SER A 555 -3.23 -18.91 4.29
CA SER A 555 -3.48 -19.16 5.70
C SER A 555 -4.34 -20.40 5.91
N VAL A 556 -3.80 -21.37 6.67
CA VAL A 556 -4.52 -22.55 7.15
C VAL A 556 -4.34 -22.58 8.67
N ASP A 557 -5.45 -22.61 9.42
CA ASP A 557 -5.46 -22.63 10.89
C ASP A 557 -4.60 -21.52 11.55
N ASN A 558 -4.71 -20.28 11.06
CA ASN A 558 -3.91 -19.12 11.49
C ASN A 558 -2.39 -19.28 11.35
N LYS A 559 -1.92 -20.24 10.55
CA LYS A 559 -0.51 -20.38 10.15
C LYS A 559 -0.38 -20.18 8.66
N GLU A 560 0.70 -19.52 8.24
CA GLU A 560 1.01 -19.37 6.83
C GLU A 560 1.63 -20.67 6.29
N VAL A 561 1.11 -21.17 5.19
CA VAL A 561 1.59 -22.38 4.51
C VAL A 561 1.81 -22.11 3.02
N PRO A 562 2.76 -22.78 2.37
CA PRO A 562 2.96 -22.67 0.92
C PRO A 562 1.86 -23.45 0.19
N VAL A 563 1.16 -22.81 -0.73
CA VAL A 563 0.18 -23.45 -1.62
C VAL A 563 0.59 -23.27 -3.09
N PRO A 564 0.36 -24.27 -3.96
CA PRO A 564 0.68 -24.13 -5.39
C PRO A 564 -0.03 -22.93 -6.01
N PHE A 565 0.70 -22.12 -6.78
CA PHE A 565 0.13 -20.91 -7.37
C PHE A 565 -0.78 -21.21 -8.57
N GLN A 566 -2.09 -20.95 -8.45
CA GLN A 566 -3.08 -21.13 -9.52
C GLN A 566 -2.94 -22.46 -10.28
N LYS A 567 -3.02 -23.57 -9.55
CA LYS A 567 -2.84 -24.92 -10.08
C LYS A 567 -3.79 -25.23 -11.25
N GLU A 568 -5.00 -24.70 -11.19
CA GLU A 568 -6.03 -24.81 -12.22
C GLU A 568 -5.66 -24.13 -13.55
N LYS A 569 -4.69 -23.21 -13.54
CA LYS A 569 -4.17 -22.51 -14.74
C LYS A 569 -2.76 -22.98 -15.14
N ASP A 570 -2.23 -24.04 -14.52
CA ASP A 570 -0.87 -24.55 -14.73
C ASP A 570 0.24 -23.51 -14.46
N ASN A 571 -0.03 -22.53 -13.58
CA ASN A 571 0.92 -21.47 -13.22
C ASN A 571 1.89 -21.88 -12.10
N ASN A 572 1.63 -23.01 -11.45
CA ASN A 572 2.45 -23.52 -10.35
C ASN A 572 3.70 -24.30 -10.84
N ILE A 573 3.89 -24.45 -12.15
CA ILE A 573 5.01 -25.19 -12.74
C ILE A 573 5.74 -24.26 -13.71
N ALA A 574 7.06 -24.18 -13.56
CA ALA A 574 7.95 -23.41 -14.42
C ALA A 574 9.16 -24.23 -14.85
N TYR A 575 9.63 -24.00 -16.07
CA TYR A 575 10.82 -24.64 -16.64
C TYR A 575 11.92 -23.60 -16.82
N PHE A 576 13.03 -23.79 -16.13
CA PHE A 576 14.16 -22.87 -16.18
C PHE A 576 15.35 -23.51 -16.89
N LEU A 577 15.86 -22.83 -17.92
CA LEU A 577 17.02 -23.28 -18.68
C LEU A 577 18.26 -23.34 -17.79
N LEU A 578 19.11 -24.34 -18.03
CA LEU A 578 20.42 -24.46 -17.40
C LEU A 578 21.46 -23.68 -18.21
N ASP A 579 22.46 -23.13 -17.53
CA ASP A 579 23.65 -22.57 -18.16
C ASP A 579 24.70 -23.65 -18.49
N ASP A 580 25.86 -23.21 -18.96
CA ASP A 580 26.98 -24.10 -19.32
C ASP A 580 27.55 -24.87 -18.12
N ASP A 581 27.38 -24.35 -16.89
CA ASP A 581 27.75 -25.01 -15.64
C ASP A 581 26.68 -26.00 -15.14
N GLY A 582 25.54 -26.13 -15.84
CA GLY A 582 24.44 -27.02 -15.49
C GLY A 582 23.54 -26.48 -14.38
N GLU A 583 23.55 -25.17 -14.12
CA GLU A 583 22.79 -24.53 -13.05
C GLU A 583 21.74 -23.53 -13.55
N VAL A 584 20.69 -23.37 -12.75
CA VAL A 584 19.68 -22.32 -12.97
C VAL A 584 20.21 -21.02 -12.39
N ARG A 585 20.22 -19.95 -13.20
CA ARG A 585 20.65 -18.61 -12.76
C ARG A 585 19.55 -17.58 -12.92
N ASP A 586 19.56 -16.57 -12.05
CA ASP A 586 18.74 -15.37 -12.21
C ASP A 586 19.31 -14.40 -13.25
N VAL A 587 18.58 -13.33 -13.61
CA VAL A 587 19.08 -12.35 -14.60
C VAL A 587 20.35 -11.61 -14.17
N THR A 588 20.74 -11.71 -12.89
CA THR A 588 22.00 -11.16 -12.37
C THR A 588 23.17 -12.16 -12.43
N GLY A 589 22.93 -13.37 -12.93
CA GLY A 589 23.93 -14.43 -13.06
C GLY A 589 24.17 -15.23 -11.79
N ARG A 590 23.33 -15.08 -10.74
CA ARG A 590 23.48 -15.85 -9.49
C ARG A 590 22.75 -17.18 -9.59
N VAL A 591 23.40 -18.22 -9.05
CA VAL A 591 22.80 -19.56 -8.95
C VAL A 591 21.57 -19.51 -8.02
N VAL A 592 20.47 -20.07 -8.51
CA VAL A 592 19.21 -20.17 -7.78
C VAL A 592 19.16 -21.51 -7.04
N GLN A 593 19.06 -21.45 -5.73
CA GLN A 593 19.04 -22.64 -4.87
C GLN A 593 17.63 -23.18 -4.67
N ASP A 594 17.52 -24.48 -4.44
CA ASP A 594 16.28 -25.14 -4.06
C ASP A 594 15.76 -24.64 -2.70
N GLY A 595 14.44 -24.54 -2.53
CA GLY A 595 13.83 -24.08 -1.28
C GLY A 595 14.08 -22.60 -0.98
N THR A 596 14.15 -21.76 -2.01
CA THR A 596 14.32 -20.31 -1.87
C THR A 596 13.10 -19.55 -2.36
N VAL A 597 12.93 -18.31 -1.89
CA VAL A 597 11.94 -17.38 -2.44
C VAL A 597 12.60 -16.60 -3.57
N ILE A 598 11.99 -16.61 -4.74
CA ILE A 598 12.47 -15.94 -5.95
C ILE A 598 11.45 -14.90 -6.43
N GLU A 599 11.94 -13.85 -7.08
CA GLU A 599 11.13 -12.83 -7.74
C GLU A 599 11.00 -13.17 -9.23
N LEU A 600 9.77 -13.38 -9.71
CA LEU A 600 9.47 -13.85 -11.05
C LEU A 600 8.73 -12.79 -11.88
N ALA A 601 9.16 -12.57 -13.12
CA ALA A 601 8.38 -11.89 -14.15
C ALA A 601 7.77 -12.91 -15.12
N TYR A 602 6.77 -12.48 -15.90
CA TYR A 602 6.10 -13.33 -16.88
C TYR A 602 6.19 -12.74 -18.29
N ASN A 603 6.72 -13.52 -19.22
CA ASN A 603 6.85 -13.14 -20.63
C ASN A 603 5.56 -13.47 -21.40
N ASN A 604 4.85 -12.45 -21.89
CA ASN A 604 3.60 -12.62 -22.63
C ASN A 604 3.77 -13.03 -24.11
N ASP A 605 5.00 -13.29 -24.59
CA ASP A 605 5.25 -13.80 -25.94
C ASP A 605 4.59 -15.18 -26.15
N LEU A 606 3.53 -15.21 -26.94
CA LEU A 606 2.76 -16.41 -27.22
C LEU A 606 3.54 -17.48 -28.01
N SER A 607 4.68 -17.12 -28.64
CA SER A 607 5.55 -18.08 -29.35
C SER A 607 6.37 -18.98 -28.41
N ILE A 608 6.50 -18.61 -27.13
CA ILE A 608 7.18 -19.40 -26.10
C ILE A 608 6.13 -20.30 -25.43
N PRO A 609 6.39 -21.58 -25.13
CA PRO A 609 5.43 -22.42 -24.40
C PRO A 609 5.20 -21.89 -22.97
N HIS A 610 3.97 -22.02 -22.47
CA HIS A 610 3.51 -21.48 -21.17
C HIS A 610 4.52 -21.63 -20.02
N ARG A 611 5.04 -22.85 -19.81
CA ARG A 611 5.94 -23.17 -18.68
C ARG A 611 7.33 -22.51 -18.76
N PHE A 612 7.77 -22.09 -19.95
CA PHE A 612 9.03 -21.38 -20.17
C PHE A 612 8.91 -19.86 -20.09
N ARG A 613 7.69 -19.33 -19.87
CA ARG A 613 7.45 -17.87 -19.86
C ARG A 613 7.82 -17.21 -18.54
N TRP A 614 8.06 -17.98 -17.48
CA TRP A 614 8.53 -17.46 -16.21
C TRP A 614 10.03 -17.10 -16.28
N VAL A 615 10.37 -15.90 -15.84
CA VAL A 615 11.75 -15.39 -15.82
C VAL A 615 12.15 -15.04 -14.39
N ILE A 616 13.26 -15.59 -13.89
CA ILE A 616 13.77 -15.34 -12.54
C ILE A 616 14.56 -14.03 -12.53
N LEU A 617 14.01 -13.00 -11.89
CA LEU A 617 14.69 -11.72 -11.74
C LEU A 617 15.81 -11.81 -10.69
N ARG A 618 15.50 -12.35 -9.50
CA ARG A 618 16.49 -12.52 -8.43
C ARG A 618 16.00 -13.45 -7.32
N THR A 619 16.94 -13.95 -6.52
CA THR A 619 16.62 -14.61 -5.24
C THR A 619 16.37 -13.58 -4.14
N ARG A 620 15.25 -13.71 -3.40
CA ARG A 620 14.84 -12.86 -2.28
C ARG A 620 15.33 -13.46 -0.95
N PHE A 621 16.59 -13.19 -0.60
CA PHE A 621 17.25 -13.74 0.57
C PHE A 621 16.56 -13.37 1.90
N ASP A 622 16.00 -12.16 2.00
CA ASP A 622 15.23 -11.68 3.15
C ASP A 622 14.00 -12.55 3.45
N LYS A 623 13.25 -12.91 2.40
CA LYS A 623 12.09 -13.79 2.49
C LYS A 623 12.50 -15.24 2.71
N THR A 624 13.55 -15.67 2.02
CA THR A 624 14.12 -17.02 2.16
C THR A 624 14.55 -17.30 3.59
N GLU A 625 15.26 -16.37 4.24
CA GLU A 625 15.63 -16.49 5.65
C GLU A 625 14.40 -16.63 6.55
N SER A 626 13.33 -15.88 6.27
CA SER A 626 12.08 -15.98 7.02
C SER A 626 11.42 -17.35 6.88
N VAL A 627 11.45 -17.94 5.68
CA VAL A 627 10.93 -19.29 5.43
C VAL A 627 11.76 -20.34 6.17
N ILE A 628 13.09 -20.26 6.09
CA ILE A 628 14.00 -21.23 6.73
C ILE A 628 13.87 -21.19 8.25
N LYS A 629 13.93 -20.00 8.85
CA LYS A 629 13.97 -19.82 10.31
C LYS A 629 12.59 -19.90 10.96
N TYR A 630 11.56 -19.32 10.33
CA TYR A 630 10.25 -19.10 10.95
C TYR A 630 9.09 -19.80 10.23
N LYS A 631 9.32 -20.50 9.11
CA LYS A 631 8.29 -21.22 8.34
C LYS A 631 7.09 -20.34 7.98
N ARG A 632 7.37 -19.13 7.48
CA ARG A 632 6.40 -18.11 7.05
C ARG A 632 7.00 -17.23 5.96
N LYS A 633 6.18 -16.40 5.30
CA LYS A 633 6.54 -15.54 4.16
C LYS A 633 7.00 -16.31 2.93
N TYR A 634 6.19 -17.24 2.44
CA TYR A 634 6.47 -18.07 1.26
C TYR A 634 6.33 -17.31 -0.09
N GLY A 635 6.81 -16.06 -0.14
CA GLY A 635 6.60 -15.15 -1.27
C GLY A 635 5.51 -14.10 -1.01
N ASN A 636 4.71 -13.80 -2.02
CA ASN A 636 3.48 -13.02 -1.86
C ASN A 636 2.36 -13.89 -1.28
N PHE A 637 1.44 -13.26 -0.55
CA PHE A 637 0.20 -13.92 -0.13
C PHE A 637 -0.71 -14.13 -1.35
N LYS A 638 -1.48 -15.22 -1.38
CA LYS A 638 -2.29 -15.67 -2.53
C LYS A 638 -3.13 -14.58 -3.16
N ASP A 639 -3.83 -13.78 -2.37
CA ASP A 639 -4.65 -12.67 -2.88
C ASP A 639 -3.81 -11.60 -3.58
N VAL A 640 -2.64 -11.28 -3.04
CA VAL A 640 -1.71 -10.30 -3.63
C VAL A 640 -1.11 -10.87 -4.91
N ALA A 641 -0.69 -12.13 -4.91
CA ALA A 641 -0.15 -12.81 -6.09
C ALA A 641 -1.19 -12.88 -7.23
N ASN A 642 -2.45 -13.20 -6.92
CA ASN A 642 -3.55 -13.20 -7.88
C ASN A 642 -3.81 -11.82 -8.48
N LYS A 643 -3.79 -10.75 -7.67
CA LYS A 643 -3.90 -9.37 -8.16
C LYS A 643 -2.76 -9.02 -9.11
N THR A 644 -1.53 -9.32 -8.71
CA THR A 644 -0.37 -9.04 -9.55
C THR A 644 -0.42 -9.84 -10.85
N TRP A 645 -0.85 -11.10 -10.82
CA TRP A 645 -1.06 -11.90 -12.03
C TRP A 645 -2.12 -11.33 -12.97
N ASN A 646 -3.28 -10.93 -12.45
CA ASN A 646 -4.29 -10.26 -13.27
C ASN A 646 -3.72 -8.98 -13.87
N SER A 647 -2.93 -8.22 -13.10
CA SER A 647 -2.23 -7.05 -13.63
C SER A 647 -1.14 -7.39 -14.66
N MET A 648 -0.56 -8.59 -14.67
CA MET A 648 0.37 -9.05 -15.72
C MET A 648 -0.37 -9.46 -17.00
N MET A 649 -1.60 -10.00 -16.88
CA MET A 649 -2.38 -10.55 -17.99
C MET A 649 -3.37 -9.56 -18.62
N GLU A 650 -4.00 -8.70 -17.83
CA GLU A 650 -5.16 -7.86 -18.20
C GLU A 650 -4.82 -6.36 -18.25
N SER A 651 -3.54 -5.99 -18.21
CA SER A 651 -3.15 -4.60 -17.97
C SER A 651 -3.32 -3.67 -19.18
N LEU A 652 -3.66 -2.44 -18.81
CA LEU A 652 -3.43 -1.22 -19.56
C LEU A 652 -1.95 -1.14 -19.94
N ASN A 653 -1.64 -0.98 -21.22
CA ASN A 653 -0.26 -0.85 -21.67
C ASN A 653 0.10 0.64 -21.87
N ILE A 654 1.37 0.93 -22.15
CA ILE A 654 1.78 2.31 -22.41
C ILE A 654 1.18 2.87 -23.70
N ASP A 655 0.86 2.00 -24.67
CA ASP A 655 0.18 2.39 -25.90
C ASP A 655 -1.25 2.90 -25.62
N ASP A 656 -1.95 2.34 -24.64
CA ASP A 656 -3.25 2.83 -24.19
C ASP A 656 -3.11 4.26 -23.64
N ILE A 657 -2.07 4.53 -22.83
CA ILE A 657 -1.77 5.88 -22.32
C ILE A 657 -1.43 6.83 -23.47
N LYS A 658 -0.67 6.38 -24.47
CA LYS A 658 -0.34 7.15 -25.68
C LYS A 658 -1.57 7.48 -26.52
N ILE A 659 -2.53 6.57 -26.66
CA ILE A 659 -3.77 6.86 -27.38
C ILE A 659 -4.63 7.85 -26.58
N LEU A 660 -4.62 7.75 -25.24
CA LEU A 660 -5.30 8.69 -24.35
C LEU A 660 -4.64 10.08 -24.27
N SER A 661 -3.35 10.22 -24.61
CA SER A 661 -2.70 11.53 -24.58
C SER A 661 -3.24 12.49 -25.64
N GLU A 662 -3.77 11.96 -26.74
CA GLU A 662 -4.27 12.73 -27.87
C GLU A 662 -5.75 13.09 -27.69
N PRO A 663 -6.13 14.38 -27.65
CA PRO A 663 -7.52 14.80 -27.46
C PRO A 663 -8.49 14.23 -28.52
N THR A 664 -8.00 13.97 -29.73
CA THR A 664 -8.81 13.48 -30.86
C THR A 664 -9.21 12.01 -30.73
N SER A 665 -8.34 11.15 -30.18
CA SER A 665 -8.61 9.73 -29.96
C SER A 665 -9.10 9.41 -28.55
N TYR A 666 -8.94 10.35 -27.61
CA TYR A 666 -9.27 10.18 -26.19
C TYR A 666 -10.65 9.56 -25.95
N GLU A 667 -11.72 10.19 -26.46
CA GLU A 667 -13.09 9.74 -26.19
C GLU A 667 -13.38 8.34 -26.77
N THR A 668 -12.87 8.05 -27.97
CA THR A 668 -13.06 6.76 -28.63
C THR A 668 -12.36 5.65 -27.86
N HIS A 669 -11.11 5.89 -27.45
CA HIS A 669 -10.34 4.91 -26.69
C HIS A 669 -10.86 4.73 -25.27
N MET A 670 -11.35 5.81 -24.65
CA MET A 670 -12.00 5.75 -23.35
C MET A 670 -13.25 4.87 -23.38
N LYS A 671 -14.05 4.95 -24.45
CA LYS A 671 -15.20 4.05 -24.67
C LYS A 671 -14.75 2.60 -24.84
N PHE A 672 -13.66 2.34 -25.56
CA PHE A 672 -13.08 1.00 -25.70
C PHE A 672 -12.55 0.43 -24.38
N LEU A 673 -11.84 1.21 -23.57
CA LEU A 673 -11.37 0.77 -22.27
C LEU A 673 -12.53 0.47 -21.31
N LYS A 674 -13.63 1.24 -21.38
CA LYS A 674 -14.85 0.97 -20.62
C LYS A 674 -15.48 -0.39 -20.96
N THR A 675 -15.36 -0.89 -22.19
CA THR A 675 -15.90 -2.23 -22.54
C THR A 675 -15.06 -3.38 -22.01
N LYS A 676 -13.79 -3.13 -21.66
CA LYS A 676 -12.90 -4.12 -21.04
C LYS A 676 -13.14 -4.33 -19.54
N VAL A 677 -13.92 -3.46 -18.89
CA VAL A 677 -14.23 -3.58 -17.45
C VAL A 677 -15.29 -4.66 -17.24
N ASP A 678 -14.89 -5.85 -16.79
CA ASP A 678 -15.79 -6.98 -16.55
C ASP A 678 -16.65 -6.80 -15.28
N THR A 679 -17.85 -7.37 -15.32
CA THR A 679 -18.81 -7.52 -14.22
C THR A 679 -18.23 -8.18 -12.96
N SER A 680 -17.21 -9.03 -13.11
CA SER A 680 -16.49 -9.64 -11.99
C SER A 680 -15.57 -8.66 -11.26
N VAL A 681 -14.89 -7.76 -11.99
CA VAL A 681 -14.09 -6.64 -11.46
C VAL A 681 -15.00 -5.64 -10.74
N ILE A 682 -16.18 -5.36 -11.31
CA ILE A 682 -17.26 -4.58 -10.67
C ILE A 682 -17.67 -5.21 -9.32
N THR A 683 -17.69 -6.53 -9.21
CA THR A 683 -18.07 -7.24 -7.96
C THR A 683 -16.93 -7.26 -6.94
N TYR A 684 -15.68 -7.22 -7.38
CA TYR A 684 -14.49 -7.13 -6.54
C TYR A 684 -14.26 -5.71 -6.00
N GLU A 685 -14.50 -4.68 -6.81
CA GLU A 685 -14.53 -3.29 -6.36
C GLU A 685 -15.74 -2.98 -5.47
N ARG A 686 -16.91 -3.62 -5.66
CA ARG A 686 -18.00 -3.54 -4.66
C ARG A 686 -17.56 -3.93 -3.25
N LYS A 687 -16.47 -4.70 -3.11
CA LYS A 687 -15.83 -5.01 -1.81
C LYS A 687 -14.73 -4.00 -1.39
N GLN A 688 -14.15 -3.22 -2.31
CA GLN A 688 -13.05 -2.27 -2.04
C GLN A 688 -13.48 -0.78 -2.04
N ASP A 689 -14.44 -0.39 -2.89
CA ASP A 689 -14.89 0.98 -3.17
C ASP A 689 -16.03 1.43 -2.22
N VAL A 690 -16.16 0.79 -1.05
CA VAL A 690 -17.26 0.96 -0.08
C VAL A 690 -17.27 2.34 0.62
N TYR A 691 -16.35 3.26 0.29
CA TYR A 691 -15.99 4.31 1.25
C TYR A 691 -16.68 5.68 1.13
N TYR A 692 -17.40 5.99 0.05
CA TYR A 692 -18.07 7.31 -0.03
C TYR A 692 -19.52 7.31 0.48
N GLN A 693 -20.11 6.13 0.64
CA GLN A 693 -21.41 5.92 1.26
C GLN A 693 -21.37 4.59 1.98
N LYS A 694 -21.56 4.63 3.29
CA LYS A 694 -21.56 3.44 4.14
C LYS A 694 -22.63 2.46 3.64
N ILE A 695 -22.24 1.33 3.03
CA ILE A 695 -23.20 0.28 2.67
C ILE A 695 -23.57 -0.44 3.96
N THR A 696 -24.66 0.00 4.58
CA THR A 696 -25.18 -0.61 5.80
C THR A 696 -26.44 -1.40 5.50
N ASN A 697 -26.64 -2.51 6.21
CA ASN A 697 -27.97 -3.09 6.38
C ASN A 697 -28.79 -2.33 7.45
N LEU A 698 -28.19 -1.33 8.11
CA LEU A 698 -28.83 -0.47 9.10
C LEU A 698 -30.04 0.25 8.48
N ALA A 699 -31.16 0.34 9.19
CA ALA A 699 -32.40 0.98 8.73
C ALA A 699 -32.94 0.46 7.39
N LYS A 700 -32.62 -0.79 7.00
CA LYS A 700 -33.14 -1.39 5.77
C LYS A 700 -34.68 -1.41 5.72
N PRO A 701 -35.43 -1.76 6.79
CA PRO A 701 -36.89 -1.69 6.76
C PRO A 701 -37.43 -0.29 6.43
N MET A 702 -36.85 0.77 7.02
CA MET A 702 -37.20 2.16 6.70
C MET A 702 -36.96 2.49 5.23
N ARG A 703 -35.84 2.06 4.64
CA ARG A 703 -35.56 2.30 3.21
C ARG A 703 -36.53 1.57 2.29
N GLU A 704 -36.98 0.36 2.65
CA GLU A 704 -38.03 -0.35 1.90
C GLU A 704 -39.37 0.38 2.02
N TRP A 705 -39.71 0.89 3.22
CA TRP A 705 -40.88 1.73 3.45
C TRP A 705 -40.87 3.03 2.64
N HIS A 706 -39.77 3.79 2.65
CA HIS A 706 -39.62 5.00 1.82
C HIS A 706 -39.74 4.69 0.33
N ASN A 707 -39.15 3.58 -0.12
CA ASN A 707 -39.31 3.12 -1.50
C ASN A 707 -40.75 2.76 -1.85
N PHE A 708 -41.50 2.17 -0.92
CA PHE A 708 -42.92 1.87 -1.09
C PHE A 708 -43.75 3.15 -1.20
N ILE A 709 -43.55 4.13 -0.32
CA ILE A 709 -44.23 5.44 -0.40
C ILE A 709 -43.97 6.11 -1.75
N LYS A 710 -42.69 6.20 -2.18
CA LYS A 710 -42.35 6.72 -3.51
C LYS A 710 -43.04 5.93 -4.62
N SER A 711 -43.15 4.61 -4.50
CA SER A 711 -43.82 3.78 -5.50
C SER A 711 -45.31 4.10 -5.60
N ILE A 712 -46.04 4.23 -4.49
CA ILE A 712 -47.46 4.62 -4.52
C ILE A 712 -47.64 5.96 -5.23
N ILE A 713 -46.82 6.95 -4.85
CA ILE A 713 -46.92 8.30 -5.41
C ILE A 713 -46.61 8.28 -6.91
N ILE A 714 -45.48 7.69 -7.31
CA ILE A 714 -45.06 7.61 -8.71
C ILE A 714 -46.07 6.80 -9.54
N TYR A 715 -46.57 5.66 -9.04
CA TYR A 715 -47.56 4.85 -9.75
C TYR A 715 -48.88 5.60 -9.93
N THR A 716 -49.29 6.41 -8.96
CA THR A 716 -50.52 7.18 -9.03
C THR A 716 -50.44 8.31 -10.06
N TYR A 717 -49.33 9.06 -10.06
CA TYR A 717 -49.22 10.26 -10.89
C TYR A 717 -48.55 10.03 -12.24
N CYS A 718 -47.61 9.10 -12.35
CA CYS A 718 -46.83 8.80 -13.57
C CYS A 718 -47.43 7.72 -14.47
N SER A 719 -48.46 6.99 -14.02
CA SER A 719 -49.16 6.01 -14.86
C SER A 719 -49.88 6.66 -16.05
N PRO A 720 -50.13 5.92 -17.15
CA PRO A 720 -50.80 6.45 -18.33
C PRO A 720 -52.18 7.05 -18.02
N LYS A 721 -52.46 8.25 -18.55
CA LYS A 721 -53.72 9.00 -18.31
C LYS A 721 -54.49 9.24 -19.61
N PHE A 722 -55.79 9.48 -19.49
CA PHE A 722 -56.60 9.98 -20.60
C PHE A 722 -56.32 11.48 -20.75
N ILE A 723 -55.79 11.89 -21.90
CA ILE A 723 -55.47 13.28 -22.23
C ILE A 723 -56.39 13.70 -23.38
N ASN A 724 -56.97 14.90 -23.33
CA ASN A 724 -57.74 15.53 -24.43
C ASN A 724 -58.81 14.63 -25.10
N HIS A 725 -59.66 13.97 -24.30
CA HIS A 725 -60.72 13.06 -24.79
C HIS A 725 -60.23 11.87 -25.64
N SER A 726 -58.94 11.51 -25.56
CA SER A 726 -58.39 10.34 -26.24
C SER A 726 -59.09 9.04 -25.81
N LYS A 727 -59.33 8.14 -26.78
CA LYS A 727 -59.90 6.80 -26.54
C LYS A 727 -58.91 5.84 -25.88
N ARG A 728 -57.63 6.20 -25.74
CA ARG A 728 -56.59 5.38 -25.13
C ARG A 728 -55.80 6.19 -24.11
N LYS A 729 -55.31 5.53 -23.05
CA LYS A 729 -54.41 6.14 -22.09
C LYS A 729 -53.05 6.39 -22.74
N GLU A 730 -52.55 7.61 -22.61
CA GLU A 730 -51.24 8.02 -23.14
C GLU A 730 -50.16 7.88 -22.07
N LYS A 731 -48.98 7.37 -22.47
CA LYS A 731 -47.79 7.27 -21.61
C LYS A 731 -47.20 8.68 -21.42
N LEU A 732 -46.72 8.98 -20.21
CA LEU A 732 -46.27 10.31 -19.79
C LEU A 732 -44.75 10.49 -19.92
N ASP A 733 -44.30 11.72 -20.15
CA ASP A 733 -42.89 12.12 -20.14
C ASP A 733 -42.52 12.73 -18.78
N VAL A 734 -41.41 12.27 -18.18
CA VAL A 734 -40.95 12.63 -16.82
C VAL A 734 -39.59 13.31 -16.86
N LEU A 735 -39.45 14.44 -16.18
CA LEU A 735 -38.18 15.05 -15.80
C LEU A 735 -37.94 14.80 -14.31
N ASP A 736 -36.77 14.29 -13.96
CA ASP A 736 -36.40 13.96 -12.58
C ASP A 736 -35.23 14.84 -12.12
N LEU A 737 -35.49 15.70 -11.13
CA LEU A 737 -34.54 16.65 -10.56
C LEU A 737 -33.84 15.99 -9.37
N GLY A 738 -32.57 15.63 -9.55
CA GLY A 738 -31.75 14.91 -8.57
C GLY A 738 -32.01 13.41 -8.63
N CYS A 739 -31.75 12.79 -9.79
CA CYS A 739 -31.98 11.37 -10.02
C CYS A 739 -31.01 10.44 -9.27
N GLY A 740 -29.93 11.00 -8.73
CA GLY A 740 -28.84 10.31 -8.05
C GLY A 740 -28.31 9.14 -8.87
N ARG A 741 -28.20 7.98 -8.22
CA ARG A 741 -27.78 6.72 -8.86
C ARG A 741 -28.92 5.98 -9.57
N GLY A 742 -30.04 6.63 -9.90
CA GLY A 742 -31.17 6.00 -10.60
C GLY A 742 -32.00 5.03 -9.74
N GLY A 743 -32.22 5.35 -8.45
CA GLY A 743 -32.99 4.51 -7.52
C GLY A 743 -34.48 4.35 -7.87
N ASP A 744 -35.01 5.24 -8.72
CA ASP A 744 -36.41 5.24 -9.15
C ASP A 744 -36.61 4.66 -10.56
N ASN A 745 -35.55 4.17 -11.22
CA ASN A 745 -35.61 3.60 -12.57
C ASN A 745 -36.70 2.51 -12.71
N MET A 746 -36.74 1.55 -11.77
CA MET A 746 -37.77 0.49 -11.78
C MET A 746 -39.18 1.04 -11.56
N LYS A 747 -39.34 2.12 -10.79
CA LYS A 747 -40.65 2.72 -10.53
C LYS A 747 -41.18 3.41 -11.78
N MET A 748 -40.31 4.08 -12.52
CA MET A 748 -40.65 4.69 -13.81
C MET A 748 -41.01 3.64 -14.87
N TYR A 749 -40.30 2.51 -14.88
CA TYR A 749 -40.64 1.36 -15.73
C TYR A 749 -42.02 0.79 -15.42
N HIS A 750 -42.31 0.49 -14.14
CA HIS A 750 -43.60 -0.05 -13.73
C HIS A 750 -44.76 0.91 -13.97
N SER A 751 -44.51 2.22 -13.91
CA SER A 751 -45.46 3.27 -14.29
C SER A 751 -45.68 3.39 -15.80
N ARG A 752 -44.95 2.63 -16.63
CA ARG A 752 -44.99 2.68 -18.10
C ARG A 752 -44.74 4.10 -18.65
N VAL A 753 -43.79 4.81 -18.04
CA VAL A 753 -43.34 6.13 -18.52
C VAL A 753 -42.81 6.01 -19.96
N LYS A 754 -43.13 7.00 -20.80
CA LYS A 754 -42.73 7.07 -22.21
C LYS A 754 -41.25 7.43 -22.34
N LYS A 755 -40.88 8.60 -21.82
CA LYS A 755 -39.52 9.12 -21.77
C LYS A 755 -39.23 9.60 -20.36
N TYR A 756 -38.05 9.29 -19.86
CA TYR A 756 -37.52 9.77 -18.59
C TYR A 756 -36.23 10.53 -18.86
N VAL A 757 -36.10 11.73 -18.29
CA VAL A 757 -34.87 12.50 -18.26
C VAL A 757 -34.50 12.73 -16.80
N GLY A 758 -33.39 12.14 -16.35
CA GLY A 758 -32.86 12.36 -15.01
C GLY A 758 -31.69 13.33 -15.06
N ILE A 759 -31.73 14.37 -14.21
CA ILE A 759 -30.60 15.27 -14.01
C ILE A 759 -30.04 15.14 -12.60
N ASP A 760 -28.73 15.28 -12.44
CA ASP A 760 -28.08 15.35 -11.14
C ASP A 760 -26.79 16.18 -11.23
N ILE A 761 -26.41 16.81 -10.13
CA ILE A 761 -25.17 17.58 -9.99
C ILE A 761 -23.97 16.66 -9.73
N ASP A 762 -24.19 15.49 -9.13
CA ASP A 762 -23.15 14.48 -8.90
C ASP A 762 -22.87 13.69 -10.19
N HIS A 763 -21.78 14.06 -10.86
CA HIS A 763 -21.27 13.36 -12.04
C HIS A 763 -21.04 11.86 -11.77
N ASN A 764 -20.54 11.49 -10.59
CA ASN A 764 -20.25 10.09 -10.27
C ASN A 764 -21.54 9.28 -10.10
N GLY A 765 -22.56 9.87 -9.46
CA GLY A 765 -23.89 9.28 -9.31
C GLY A 765 -24.52 8.89 -10.66
N ILE A 766 -24.25 9.66 -11.71
CA ILE A 766 -24.74 9.36 -13.07
C ILE A 766 -23.82 8.37 -13.80
N ASN A 767 -22.51 8.68 -13.87
CA ASN A 767 -21.58 8.10 -14.85
C ASN A 767 -20.72 6.95 -14.32
N SER A 768 -20.76 6.63 -13.02
CA SER A 768 -20.00 5.51 -12.45
C SER A 768 -20.31 4.21 -13.22
N SER A 769 -19.25 3.55 -13.70
CA SER A 769 -19.34 2.28 -14.44
C SER A 769 -19.92 1.13 -13.58
N THR A 770 -19.71 1.19 -12.27
CA THR A 770 -20.06 0.13 -11.30
C THR A 770 -21.44 0.32 -10.64
N ASP A 771 -21.85 1.56 -10.33
CA ASP A 771 -23.08 1.87 -9.59
C ASP A 771 -23.80 3.16 -10.02
N GLY A 772 -23.41 3.74 -11.16
CA GLY A 772 -24.05 4.95 -11.70
C GLY A 772 -25.45 4.69 -12.28
N ALA A 773 -26.25 5.75 -12.38
CA ALA A 773 -27.61 5.69 -12.93
C ALA A 773 -27.67 5.07 -14.33
N ILE A 774 -26.70 5.42 -15.19
CA ILE A 774 -26.57 4.86 -16.56
C ILE A 774 -26.27 3.36 -16.49
N SER A 775 -25.31 2.95 -15.66
CA SER A 775 -24.94 1.53 -15.50
C SER A 775 -26.14 0.69 -15.04
N ARG A 776 -26.85 1.14 -13.99
CA ARG A 776 -28.06 0.47 -13.50
C ARG A 776 -29.16 0.41 -14.55
N TYR A 777 -29.41 1.50 -15.28
CA TYR A 777 -30.37 1.51 -16.39
C TYR A 777 -30.00 0.48 -17.46
N MET A 778 -28.75 0.42 -17.89
CA MET A 778 -28.30 -0.55 -18.90
C MET A 778 -28.48 -2.00 -18.43
N THR A 779 -28.18 -2.31 -17.16
CA THR A 779 -28.44 -3.63 -16.57
C THR A 779 -29.93 -3.98 -16.57
N LEU A 780 -30.78 -3.06 -16.13
CA LEU A 780 -32.23 -3.27 -16.05
C LEU A 780 -32.85 -3.42 -17.45
N LYS A 781 -32.44 -2.59 -18.41
CA LYS A 781 -32.91 -2.63 -19.81
C LYS A 781 -32.58 -3.96 -20.50
N LYS A 782 -31.43 -4.59 -20.19
CA LYS A 782 -31.10 -5.94 -20.69
C LYS A 782 -32.00 -7.02 -20.09
N LYS A 783 -32.43 -6.85 -18.85
CA LYS A 783 -33.18 -7.84 -18.08
C LYS A 783 -34.70 -7.78 -18.32
N PHE A 784 -35.25 -6.61 -18.55
CA PHE A 784 -36.70 -6.38 -18.62
C PHE A 784 -37.12 -5.86 -20.01
N PRO A 785 -38.13 -6.47 -20.66
CA PRO A 785 -38.59 -6.05 -21.98
C PRO A 785 -39.37 -4.72 -21.95
N ASP A 786 -39.38 -4.01 -23.07
CA ASP A 786 -40.03 -2.69 -23.25
C ASP A 786 -39.68 -1.68 -22.15
N PHE A 787 -38.41 -1.66 -21.72
CA PHE A 787 -37.97 -0.75 -20.66
C PHE A 787 -38.06 0.72 -21.10
N THR A 788 -38.53 1.59 -20.20
CA THR A 788 -38.68 3.04 -20.45
C THR A 788 -37.41 3.65 -21.01
N LYS A 789 -37.54 4.52 -22.02
CA LYS A 789 -36.40 5.25 -22.58
C LYS A 789 -35.92 6.29 -21.56
N MET A 790 -34.74 6.04 -20.99
CA MET A 790 -34.10 6.92 -20.01
C MET A 790 -32.90 7.64 -20.62
N THR A 791 -32.77 8.93 -20.33
CA THR A 791 -31.60 9.76 -20.60
C THR A 791 -31.15 10.41 -19.30
N PHE A 792 -29.85 10.39 -19.03
CA PHE A 792 -29.27 11.00 -17.83
C PHE A 792 -28.34 12.13 -18.23
N VAL A 793 -28.44 13.27 -17.56
CA VAL A 793 -27.71 14.49 -17.90
C VAL A 793 -27.04 15.05 -16.64
N HIS A 794 -25.75 15.36 -16.73
CA HIS A 794 -25.03 16.03 -15.64
C HIS A 794 -25.40 17.51 -15.66
N ALA A 795 -26.25 17.93 -14.71
CA ALA A 795 -26.82 19.27 -14.65
C ALA A 795 -27.20 19.65 -13.21
N ASP A 796 -26.95 20.90 -12.82
CA ASP A 796 -27.46 21.49 -11.59
C ASP A 796 -28.91 21.96 -11.79
N GLY A 797 -29.85 21.35 -11.06
CA GLY A 797 -31.27 21.72 -11.07
C GLY A 797 -31.57 23.09 -10.45
N GLY A 798 -30.67 23.62 -9.62
CA GLY A 798 -30.77 24.95 -8.99
C GLY A 798 -30.38 26.09 -9.92
N SER A 799 -29.87 25.77 -11.11
CA SER A 799 -29.46 26.71 -12.15
C SER A 799 -30.32 26.55 -13.40
N LEU A 800 -30.37 27.56 -14.27
CA LEU A 800 -31.15 27.46 -15.50
C LEU A 800 -30.61 26.31 -16.39
N LEU A 801 -31.49 25.48 -16.92
CA LEU A 801 -31.12 24.31 -17.72
C LEU A 801 -30.76 24.67 -19.17
N ASN A 802 -29.79 25.56 -19.35
CA ASN A 802 -29.19 25.90 -20.64
C ASN A 802 -27.67 25.77 -20.56
N VAL A 803 -27.00 25.57 -21.70
CA VAL A 803 -25.56 25.29 -21.72
C VAL A 803 -24.76 26.40 -21.03
N LYS A 804 -25.12 27.67 -21.29
CA LYS A 804 -24.36 28.83 -20.79
C LYS A 804 -24.36 28.92 -19.26
N ASP A 805 -25.49 28.67 -18.61
CA ASP A 805 -25.58 28.77 -17.15
C ASP A 805 -25.07 27.50 -16.46
N GLN A 806 -25.27 26.32 -17.05
CA GLN A 806 -24.73 25.06 -16.53
C GLN A 806 -23.19 25.03 -16.57
N GLU A 807 -22.56 25.56 -17.62
CA GLU A 807 -21.08 25.65 -17.71
C GLU A 807 -20.49 26.54 -16.61
N LYS A 808 -21.20 27.57 -16.15
CA LYS A 808 -20.71 28.43 -15.06
C LYS A 808 -20.66 27.69 -13.73
N VAL A 809 -21.63 26.81 -13.48
CA VAL A 809 -21.78 26.12 -12.20
C VAL A 809 -21.01 24.81 -12.16
N LEU A 810 -21.02 24.05 -13.26
CA LEU A 810 -20.33 22.75 -13.35
C LEU A 810 -18.88 22.88 -13.84
N GLY A 811 -18.50 24.03 -14.39
CA GLY A 811 -17.21 24.21 -15.07
C GLY A 811 -17.20 23.60 -16.46
N GLN A 812 -16.07 23.00 -16.86
CA GLN A 812 -15.91 22.43 -18.20
C GLN A 812 -16.79 21.18 -18.37
N MET A 813 -17.80 21.28 -19.23
CA MET A 813 -18.68 20.17 -19.60
C MET A 813 -18.21 19.46 -20.89
N SER A 814 -18.49 18.15 -21.01
CA SER A 814 -18.23 17.41 -22.25
C SER A 814 -19.15 17.87 -23.39
N ASN A 815 -18.69 17.74 -24.65
CA ASN A 815 -19.50 18.10 -25.81
C ASN A 815 -20.81 17.31 -25.87
N GLU A 816 -20.78 16.02 -25.51
CA GLU A 816 -21.96 15.16 -25.45
C GLU A 816 -22.98 15.67 -24.41
N ASN A 817 -22.54 16.08 -23.21
CA ASN A 817 -23.46 16.63 -22.20
C ASN A 817 -24.05 17.98 -22.63
N LYS A 818 -23.28 18.83 -23.32
CA LYS A 818 -23.79 20.07 -23.92
C LYS A 818 -24.86 19.78 -24.98
N GLU A 819 -24.64 18.79 -25.84
CA GLU A 819 -25.63 18.38 -26.84
C GLU A 819 -26.91 17.88 -26.19
N TYR A 820 -26.84 17.04 -25.15
CA TYR A 820 -28.03 16.61 -24.41
C TYR A 820 -28.81 17.80 -23.82
N ILE A 821 -28.12 18.79 -23.23
CA ILE A 821 -28.79 19.97 -22.68
C ILE A 821 -29.47 20.78 -23.79
N ARG A 822 -28.80 21.02 -24.92
CA ARG A 822 -29.40 21.73 -26.06
C ARG A 822 -30.63 20.98 -26.58
N ASP A 823 -30.48 19.68 -26.79
CA ASP A 823 -31.52 18.84 -27.40
C ASP A 823 -32.75 18.72 -26.52
N ILE A 824 -32.56 18.63 -25.21
CA ILE A 824 -33.66 18.44 -24.27
C ILE A 824 -34.24 19.80 -23.88
N PHE A 825 -33.42 20.74 -23.43
CA PHE A 825 -33.88 21.93 -22.70
C PHE A 825 -33.91 23.21 -23.53
N GLU A 826 -33.21 23.28 -24.66
CA GLU A 826 -33.20 24.48 -25.53
C GLU A 826 -34.11 24.34 -26.77
N LYS A 827 -34.56 23.13 -27.11
CA LYS A 827 -35.49 22.86 -28.23
C LYS A 827 -36.99 22.88 -27.85
N GLY A 828 -37.33 23.40 -26.67
CA GLY A 828 -38.73 23.54 -26.23
C GLY A 828 -39.41 22.25 -25.78
N THR A 829 -38.65 21.22 -25.36
CA THR A 829 -39.25 20.00 -24.78
C THR A 829 -39.99 20.35 -23.49
N GLN A 830 -41.20 19.81 -23.32
CA GLN A 830 -41.94 19.87 -22.06
C GLN A 830 -42.31 18.46 -21.59
N PHE A 831 -42.45 18.33 -20.28
CA PHE A 831 -42.73 17.09 -19.56
C PHE A 831 -44.13 17.17 -18.92
N ASP A 832 -44.77 16.01 -18.78
CA ASP A 832 -46.05 15.92 -18.09
C ASP A 832 -45.86 15.94 -16.57
N ILE A 833 -44.68 15.50 -16.11
CA ILE A 833 -44.35 15.38 -14.69
C ILE A 833 -42.93 15.84 -14.43
N ILE A 834 -42.76 16.60 -13.34
CA ILE A 834 -41.45 16.82 -12.70
C ILE A 834 -41.42 16.05 -11.38
N ASN A 835 -40.47 15.12 -11.24
CA ASN A 835 -40.20 14.34 -10.04
C ASN A 835 -38.99 14.93 -9.30
N CYS A 836 -39.03 15.03 -7.98
CA CYS A 836 -37.90 15.52 -7.18
C CYS A 836 -37.93 14.91 -5.77
N GLN A 837 -37.23 13.79 -5.58
CA GLN A 837 -37.32 13.00 -4.35
C GLN A 837 -36.13 13.28 -3.44
N PHE A 838 -36.38 13.77 -2.23
CA PHE A 838 -35.35 14.10 -1.22
C PHE A 838 -34.28 15.10 -1.69
N VAL A 839 -34.65 16.05 -2.55
CA VAL A 839 -33.70 17.03 -3.15
C VAL A 839 -34.22 18.46 -3.10
N PHE A 840 -35.54 18.68 -3.14
CA PHE A 840 -36.09 20.01 -3.37
C PHE A 840 -35.73 21.05 -2.29
N HIS A 841 -35.44 20.60 -1.06
CA HIS A 841 -34.99 21.47 0.04
C HIS A 841 -33.67 22.18 -0.27
N TYR A 842 -32.75 21.59 -1.05
CA TYR A 842 -31.48 22.24 -1.41
C TYR A 842 -31.68 23.53 -2.22
N PHE A 843 -32.80 23.68 -2.92
CA PHE A 843 -33.10 24.89 -3.69
C PHE A 843 -33.61 26.06 -2.84
N PHE A 844 -33.86 25.84 -1.55
CA PHE A 844 -34.22 26.90 -0.58
C PHE A 844 -33.00 27.53 0.11
N GLU A 845 -31.78 27.28 -0.39
CA GLU A 845 -30.57 27.95 0.08
C GLU A 845 -30.66 29.48 -0.02
N ASP A 846 -31.07 29.96 -1.20
CA ASP A 846 -31.21 31.38 -1.46
C ASP A 846 -32.33 31.65 -2.48
N GLU A 847 -32.71 32.92 -2.57
CA GLU A 847 -33.75 33.39 -3.48
C GLU A 847 -33.42 33.12 -4.96
N THR A 848 -32.15 33.18 -5.35
CA THR A 848 -31.72 33.00 -6.74
C THR A 848 -31.94 31.55 -7.19
N LYS A 849 -31.49 30.56 -6.39
CA LYS A 849 -31.70 29.14 -6.69
C LYS A 849 -33.18 28.78 -6.75
N LEU A 850 -33.98 29.27 -5.80
CA LEU A 850 -35.41 29.04 -5.79
C LEU A 850 -36.11 29.65 -7.02
N ASN A 851 -35.71 30.85 -7.42
CA ASN A 851 -36.25 31.50 -8.62
C ASN A 851 -35.86 30.75 -9.90
N ASN A 852 -34.62 30.27 -9.99
CA ASN A 852 -34.13 29.49 -11.13
C ASN A 852 -34.87 28.16 -11.27
N VAL A 853 -35.01 27.38 -10.18
CA VAL A 853 -35.75 26.11 -10.24
C VAL A 853 -37.23 26.35 -10.56
N CYS A 854 -37.84 27.42 -10.05
CA CYS A 854 -39.19 27.82 -10.47
C CYS A 854 -39.27 28.17 -11.95
N GLN A 855 -38.26 28.85 -12.49
CA GLN A 855 -38.22 29.17 -13.92
C GLN A 855 -38.07 27.91 -14.76
N ASN A 856 -37.22 26.96 -14.35
CA ASN A 856 -37.10 25.65 -14.99
C ASN A 856 -38.45 24.92 -14.99
N MET A 857 -39.13 24.83 -13.83
CA MET A 857 -40.43 24.17 -13.76
C MET A 857 -41.50 24.86 -14.59
N LYS A 858 -41.56 26.20 -14.63
CA LYS A 858 -42.47 26.93 -15.52
C LYS A 858 -42.19 26.66 -17.00
N THR A 859 -40.92 26.51 -17.37
CA THR A 859 -40.53 26.27 -18.76
C THR A 859 -40.84 24.84 -19.18
N TYR A 860 -40.48 23.87 -18.35
CA TYR A 860 -40.42 22.46 -18.73
C TYR A 860 -41.63 21.63 -18.27
N LEU A 861 -42.47 22.09 -17.34
CA LEU A 861 -43.72 21.39 -17.00
C LEU A 861 -44.87 21.88 -17.88
N LYS A 862 -45.66 20.97 -18.47
CA LYS A 862 -46.85 21.32 -19.24
C LYS A 862 -47.95 21.92 -18.35
N PRO A 863 -48.82 22.82 -18.86
CA PRO A 863 -50.05 23.20 -18.18
C PRO A 863 -50.87 21.96 -17.81
N GLY A 864 -51.38 21.90 -16.57
CA GLY A 864 -52.06 20.72 -16.03
C GLY A 864 -51.14 19.56 -15.62
N GLY A 865 -49.83 19.65 -15.87
CA GLY A 865 -48.83 18.68 -15.44
C GLY A 865 -48.57 18.72 -13.93
N PHE A 866 -47.95 17.67 -13.40
CA PHE A 866 -47.75 17.49 -11.96
C PHE A 866 -46.28 17.66 -11.55
N PHE A 867 -46.05 18.35 -10.44
CA PHE A 867 -44.79 18.36 -9.72
C PHE A 867 -44.91 17.51 -8.46
N ILE A 868 -43.99 16.56 -8.28
CA ILE A 868 -43.98 15.57 -7.20
C ILE A 868 -42.69 15.76 -6.41
N ALA A 869 -42.81 15.99 -5.09
CA ALA A 869 -41.65 16.12 -4.21
C ALA A 869 -41.80 15.39 -2.89
N THR A 870 -40.67 14.95 -2.33
CA THR A 870 -40.54 14.48 -0.94
C THR A 870 -39.37 15.19 -0.28
N LEU A 871 -39.57 15.64 0.96
CA LEU A 871 -38.57 16.34 1.77
C LEU A 871 -39.00 16.34 3.23
N PHE A 872 -38.13 16.81 4.12
CA PHE A 872 -38.52 17.07 5.50
C PHE A 872 -39.67 18.06 5.59
N ASP A 873 -40.56 17.81 6.54
CA ASP A 873 -41.57 18.76 6.99
C ASP A 873 -40.93 19.70 8.02
N GLY A 874 -40.74 20.97 7.63
CA GLY A 874 -40.11 21.95 8.50
C GLY A 874 -40.82 22.14 9.86
N GLU A 875 -42.14 21.96 9.93
CA GLU A 875 -42.88 22.05 11.20
C GLU A 875 -42.53 20.88 12.11
N LYS A 876 -42.39 19.68 11.56
CA LYS A 876 -41.96 18.49 12.32
C LYS A 876 -40.51 18.60 12.79
N ILE A 877 -39.62 19.15 11.98
CA ILE A 877 -38.22 19.41 12.38
C ILE A 877 -38.17 20.41 13.53
N MET A 878 -38.96 21.49 13.47
CA MET A 878 -39.04 22.48 14.55
C MET A 878 -39.65 21.88 15.82
N GLU A 879 -40.71 21.06 15.70
CA GLU A 879 -41.32 20.34 16.82
C GLU A 879 -40.30 19.39 17.49
N LEU A 880 -39.48 18.70 16.69
CA LEU A 880 -38.45 17.78 17.18
C LEU A 880 -37.30 18.49 17.91
N LEU A 881 -36.84 19.62 17.38
CA LEU A 881 -35.77 20.42 17.99
C LEU A 881 -36.26 21.16 19.25
N GLY A 882 -37.50 21.63 19.26
CA GLY A 882 -38.03 22.45 20.34
C GLY A 882 -37.19 23.72 20.57
N ASP A 883 -36.78 23.95 21.82
CA ASP A 883 -35.88 25.04 22.20
C ASP A 883 -34.38 24.66 22.10
N ASN A 884 -34.05 23.42 21.71
CA ASN A 884 -32.67 22.95 21.64
C ASN A 884 -32.01 23.28 20.30
N ASP A 885 -30.69 23.43 20.33
CA ASP A 885 -29.88 23.67 19.12
C ASP A 885 -29.61 22.39 18.31
N ASN A 886 -29.75 21.21 18.91
CA ASN A 886 -29.69 19.93 18.21
C ASN A 886 -30.69 18.90 18.76
N TYR A 887 -30.97 17.90 17.92
CA TYR A 887 -31.67 16.69 18.31
C TYR A 887 -30.83 15.49 17.89
N LYS A 888 -30.54 14.61 18.86
CA LYS A 888 -29.72 13.42 18.67
C LYS A 888 -30.55 12.17 18.98
N SER A 889 -30.70 11.30 17.99
CA SER A 889 -31.31 9.97 18.13
C SER A 889 -30.19 8.92 18.28
N GLU A 890 -30.39 7.92 19.14
CA GLU A 890 -29.40 6.87 19.43
C GLU A 890 -30.01 5.48 19.39
N TYR A 891 -29.30 4.52 18.80
CA TYR A 891 -29.67 3.10 18.80
C TYR A 891 -28.62 2.27 19.55
N THR A 892 -29.00 1.05 19.93
CA THR A 892 -28.07 0.08 20.53
C THR A 892 -27.59 -0.88 19.46
N ASP A 893 -26.28 -0.96 19.26
CA ASP A 893 -25.66 -1.87 18.29
C ASP A 893 -25.64 -3.34 18.76
N GLU A 894 -25.16 -4.25 17.90
CA GLU A 894 -25.09 -5.69 18.22
C GLU A 894 -24.13 -6.02 19.37
N GLU A 895 -23.22 -5.10 19.71
CA GLU A 895 -22.25 -5.21 20.81
C GLU A 895 -22.78 -4.62 22.13
N GLY A 896 -23.98 -4.01 22.11
CA GLY A 896 -24.61 -3.38 23.27
C GLY A 896 -24.22 -1.93 23.49
N ASN A 897 -23.47 -1.30 22.57
CA ASN A 897 -23.08 0.10 22.68
C ASN A 897 -24.20 1.02 22.18
N LYS A 898 -24.32 2.20 22.79
CA LYS A 898 -25.18 3.27 22.27
C LYS A 898 -24.44 4.05 21.18
N THR A 899 -25.03 4.14 20.00
CA THR A 899 -24.48 4.85 18.84
C THR A 899 -25.51 5.82 18.29
N THR A 900 -25.06 6.99 17.81
CA THR A 900 -25.92 7.96 17.13
C THR A 900 -26.56 7.34 15.89
N PHE A 901 -27.88 7.37 15.80
CA PHE A 901 -28.62 6.91 14.63
C PHE A 901 -28.74 8.04 13.59
N PHE A 902 -29.28 9.19 13.98
CA PHE A 902 -29.20 10.45 13.25
C PHE A 902 -29.07 11.63 14.21
N GLU A 903 -28.51 12.73 13.74
CA GLU A 903 -28.46 13.98 14.48
C GLU A 903 -28.84 15.14 13.54
N ILE A 904 -29.65 16.06 14.03
CA ILE A 904 -30.05 17.29 13.32
C ILE A 904 -29.57 18.46 14.15
N VAL A 905 -28.76 19.32 13.56
CA VAL A 905 -28.20 20.52 14.18
C VAL A 905 -28.75 21.75 13.49
N LYS A 906 -29.25 22.70 14.26
CA LYS A 906 -29.73 23.99 13.78
C LYS A 906 -28.55 24.92 13.51
N SER A 907 -28.41 25.36 12.26
CA SER A 907 -27.32 26.25 11.82
C SER A 907 -27.80 27.67 11.47
N TYR A 908 -28.98 28.06 11.96
CA TYR A 908 -29.56 29.40 11.79
C TYR A 908 -29.94 30.04 13.13
N SER A 909 -29.87 31.36 13.21
CA SER A 909 -30.20 32.14 14.43
C SER A 909 -31.65 32.61 14.51
N GLU A 910 -32.45 32.38 13.47
CA GLU A 910 -33.86 32.76 13.40
C GLU A 910 -34.72 32.06 14.46
N LYS A 911 -35.64 32.81 15.08
CA LYS A 911 -36.50 32.36 16.18
C LYS A 911 -37.99 32.64 15.98
N LYS A 912 -38.35 33.48 15.00
CA LYS A 912 -39.74 33.92 14.82
C LYS A 912 -40.27 33.69 13.41
N ASN A 913 -39.47 33.94 12.38
CA ASN A 913 -39.91 33.81 10.99
C ASN A 913 -39.23 32.65 10.26
N PHE A 914 -39.85 31.48 10.29
CA PHE A 914 -39.36 30.26 9.62
C PHE A 914 -39.85 30.12 8.17
N ASN A 915 -40.71 31.01 7.70
CA ASN A 915 -41.26 31.01 6.35
C ASN A 915 -40.38 31.81 5.37
N LYS A 916 -39.07 31.51 5.32
CA LYS A 916 -38.09 32.16 4.45
C LYS A 916 -37.00 31.17 3.98
N VAL A 917 -36.32 31.51 2.88
CA VAL A 917 -35.13 30.78 2.39
C VAL A 917 -33.92 31.00 3.30
N GLY A 918 -32.88 30.15 3.16
CA GLY A 918 -31.59 30.31 3.82
C GLY A 918 -31.60 29.93 5.30
N LEU A 919 -32.39 28.91 5.67
CA LEU A 919 -32.42 28.35 7.02
C LEU A 919 -31.73 26.96 7.03
N PRO A 920 -30.39 26.89 7.14
CA PRO A 920 -29.65 25.63 7.07
C PRO A 920 -29.82 24.74 8.31
N ILE A 921 -29.99 23.45 8.07
CA ILE A 921 -29.93 22.40 9.09
C ILE A 921 -28.86 21.38 8.69
N ASP A 922 -27.98 21.04 9.62
CA ASP A 922 -26.92 20.06 9.38
C ASP A 922 -27.37 18.70 9.88
N ILE A 923 -27.36 17.69 9.01
CA ILE A 923 -27.95 16.38 9.26
C ILE A 923 -26.88 15.30 9.16
N TYR A 924 -26.69 14.55 10.25
CA TYR A 924 -25.91 13.32 10.28
C TYR A 924 -26.84 12.11 10.23
N MET A 925 -26.50 11.12 9.41
CA MET A 925 -27.25 9.87 9.25
C MET A 925 -26.30 8.68 9.24
N SER A 926 -26.35 7.83 10.27
CA SER A 926 -25.41 6.72 10.48
C SER A 926 -25.44 5.61 9.41
N TRP A 927 -26.47 5.57 8.56
CA TRP A 927 -26.63 4.58 7.49
C TRP A 927 -26.16 5.06 6.12
N ILE A 928 -25.83 6.36 5.95
CA ILE A 928 -25.25 6.89 4.70
C ILE A 928 -23.97 7.71 4.92
N SER A 929 -23.79 8.30 6.11
CA SER A 929 -22.66 9.15 6.48
C SER A 929 -21.73 8.46 7.46
N GLU A 930 -20.42 8.70 7.32
CA GLU A 930 -19.42 8.37 8.34
C GLU A 930 -19.59 9.29 9.57
N GLU A 931 -19.19 8.80 10.75
CA GLU A 931 -19.33 9.54 12.02
C GLU A 931 -18.78 10.99 11.91
N ASN A 932 -19.54 11.96 12.43
CA ASN A 932 -19.26 13.40 12.35
C ASN A 932 -19.29 14.02 10.94
N THR A 933 -19.81 13.33 9.92
CA THR A 933 -20.02 13.91 8.58
C THR A 933 -21.47 14.36 8.41
N TYR A 934 -21.70 15.67 8.36
CA TYR A 934 -23.02 16.27 8.23
C TYR A 934 -23.31 16.73 6.80
N LEU A 935 -24.56 16.59 6.37
CA LEU A 935 -25.10 17.17 5.14
C LEU A 935 -25.93 18.39 5.49
N THR A 936 -25.64 19.53 4.87
CA THR A 936 -26.42 20.75 5.06
C THR A 936 -27.64 20.73 4.13
N GLU A 937 -28.82 20.63 4.73
CA GLU A 937 -30.12 20.82 4.07
C GLU A 937 -30.75 22.16 4.48
N PHE A 938 -31.90 22.52 3.93
CA PHE A 938 -32.60 23.76 4.30
C PHE A 938 -34.01 23.46 4.81
N LEU A 939 -34.39 24.14 5.89
CA LEU A 939 -35.70 24.04 6.51
C LEU A 939 -36.78 24.59 5.57
N VAL A 940 -37.79 23.78 5.25
CA VAL A 940 -38.92 24.19 4.41
C VAL A 940 -40.24 23.87 5.11
N THR A 941 -40.93 24.90 5.59
CA THR A 941 -42.28 24.75 6.15
C THR A 941 -43.32 24.50 5.06
N LYS A 942 -44.46 23.92 5.44
CA LYS A 942 -45.59 23.69 4.53
C LYS A 942 -46.09 25.00 3.91
N GLU A 943 -46.21 26.04 4.73
CA GLU A 943 -46.63 27.37 4.26
C GLU A 943 -45.63 27.95 3.25
N LEU A 944 -44.32 27.90 3.55
CA LEU A 944 -43.28 28.40 2.65
C LEU A 944 -43.28 27.68 1.30
N MET A 945 -43.41 26.35 1.32
CA MET A 945 -43.50 25.51 0.11
C MET A 945 -44.70 25.93 -0.76
N ILE A 946 -45.90 25.99 -0.17
CA ILE A 946 -47.13 26.35 -0.90
C ILE A 946 -47.04 27.76 -1.46
N LYS A 947 -46.60 28.72 -0.66
CA LYS A 947 -46.49 30.12 -1.05
C LYS A 947 -45.52 30.29 -2.21
N SER A 948 -44.33 29.70 -2.10
CA SER A 948 -43.27 29.81 -3.10
C SER A 948 -43.69 29.18 -4.43
N LEU A 949 -44.30 27.99 -4.44
CA LEU A 949 -44.75 27.37 -5.68
C LEU A 949 -45.96 28.07 -6.31
N LYS A 950 -46.85 28.65 -5.50
CA LYS A 950 -47.96 29.45 -6.01
C LYS A 950 -47.47 30.73 -6.67
N GLU A 951 -46.65 31.51 -5.96
CA GLU A 951 -46.25 32.86 -6.37
C GLU A 951 -45.17 32.84 -7.47
N LYS A 952 -44.19 31.94 -7.36
CA LYS A 952 -43.00 31.95 -8.25
C LYS A 952 -43.07 30.94 -9.38
N CYS A 953 -43.74 29.81 -9.15
CA CYS A 953 -43.81 28.69 -10.09
C CYS A 953 -45.17 28.55 -10.82
N ASN A 954 -46.20 29.32 -10.45
CA ASN A 954 -47.58 29.21 -10.96
C ASN A 954 -48.18 27.81 -10.79
N MET A 955 -48.10 27.26 -9.57
CA MET A 955 -48.64 25.93 -9.25
C MET A 955 -49.60 25.95 -8.07
N LYS A 956 -50.56 25.03 -8.07
CA LYS A 956 -51.52 24.82 -6.99
C LYS A 956 -51.26 23.47 -6.33
N LEU A 957 -51.27 23.43 -4.99
CA LEU A 957 -51.21 22.19 -4.24
C LEU A 957 -52.47 21.36 -4.51
N ILE A 958 -52.28 20.08 -4.86
CA ILE A 958 -53.35 19.10 -5.12
C ILE A 958 -53.42 18.06 -4.00
N ASP A 959 -52.27 17.58 -3.53
CA ASP A 959 -52.22 16.52 -2.54
C ASP A 959 -50.95 16.62 -1.67
N THR A 960 -51.06 16.26 -0.40
CA THR A 960 -49.94 16.17 0.55
C THR A 960 -50.34 15.39 1.79
N ALA A 961 -49.46 14.52 2.26
CA ALA A 961 -49.55 13.92 3.59
C ALA A 961 -48.15 13.72 4.18
N THR A 962 -48.08 13.59 5.50
CA THR A 962 -46.83 13.19 6.17
C THR A 962 -46.60 11.69 6.00
N PHE A 963 -45.35 11.24 6.14
CA PHE A 963 -45.04 9.81 6.15
C PHE A 963 -45.66 9.11 7.37
N HIS A 964 -45.90 9.85 8.45
CA HIS A 964 -46.66 9.38 9.61
C HIS A 964 -48.11 9.07 9.23
N ASP A 965 -48.82 9.99 8.58
CA ASP A 965 -50.20 9.77 8.13
C ASP A 965 -50.29 8.55 7.19
N LEU A 966 -49.35 8.44 6.25
CA LEU A 966 -49.27 7.32 5.33
C LEU A 966 -49.00 5.98 6.04
N TYR A 967 -48.19 5.99 7.09
CA TYR A 967 -47.94 4.80 7.90
C TYR A 967 -49.24 4.34 8.57
N GLU A 968 -49.98 5.23 9.23
CA GLU A 968 -51.23 4.86 9.90
C GLU A 968 -52.31 4.39 8.92
N ILE A 969 -52.44 5.05 7.77
CA ILE A 969 -53.40 4.65 6.72
C ILE A 969 -53.10 3.24 6.17
N ASN A 970 -51.83 2.89 6.00
CA ASN A 970 -51.44 1.60 5.40
C ASN A 970 -51.25 0.47 6.44
N LYS A 971 -51.28 0.79 7.74
CA LYS A 971 -51.03 -0.18 8.81
C LYS A 971 -51.97 -1.40 8.79
N PRO A 972 -53.30 -1.27 8.63
CA PRO A 972 -54.19 -2.44 8.55
C PRO A 972 -53.88 -3.35 7.35
N PHE A 973 -53.44 -2.75 6.23
CA PHE A 973 -53.03 -3.53 5.06
C PHE A 973 -51.82 -4.41 5.39
N PHE A 974 -50.73 -3.82 5.92
CA PHE A 974 -49.50 -4.54 6.22
C PHE A 974 -49.61 -5.53 7.39
N MET A 975 -50.41 -5.23 8.40
CA MET A 975 -50.56 -6.09 9.58
C MET A 975 -51.50 -7.26 9.32
N ASP A 976 -52.65 -7.01 8.68
CA ASP A 976 -53.76 -7.97 8.64
C ASP A 976 -54.00 -8.58 7.25
N THR A 977 -53.63 -7.89 6.18
CA THR A 977 -54.06 -8.26 4.82
C THR A 977 -52.98 -8.96 3.99
N ILE A 978 -51.71 -8.52 4.06
CA ILE A 978 -50.67 -8.97 3.10
C ILE A 978 -50.37 -10.48 3.11
N THR A 979 -50.67 -11.19 4.19
CA THR A 979 -50.49 -12.66 4.26
C THR A 979 -51.37 -13.40 3.26
N HIS A 980 -52.44 -12.75 2.80
CA HIS A 980 -53.41 -13.27 1.83
C HIS A 980 -53.12 -12.82 0.39
N GLU A 981 -52.00 -12.12 0.11
CA GLU A 981 -51.61 -11.75 -1.26
C GLU A 981 -51.25 -13.01 -2.07
N GLU A 982 -52.03 -13.28 -3.12
CA GLU A 982 -51.88 -14.48 -3.96
C GLU A 982 -50.62 -14.45 -4.80
N HIS A 983 -50.23 -13.26 -5.30
CA HIS A 983 -49.10 -13.16 -6.22
C HIS A 983 -47.77 -13.12 -5.46
N GLU A 984 -47.02 -14.22 -5.54
CA GLU A 984 -45.81 -14.44 -4.74
C GLU A 984 -44.79 -13.27 -4.80
N LYS A 985 -44.58 -12.69 -5.99
CA LYS A 985 -43.65 -11.55 -6.14
C LYS A 985 -44.12 -10.29 -5.41
N ASN A 986 -45.43 -10.05 -5.39
CA ASN A 986 -46.02 -8.89 -4.72
C ASN A 986 -45.98 -9.11 -3.21
N ARG A 987 -46.36 -10.31 -2.76
CA ARG A 987 -46.25 -10.72 -1.36
C ARG A 987 -44.83 -10.56 -0.85
N ASN A 988 -43.83 -11.05 -1.58
CA ASN A 988 -42.43 -10.93 -1.19
C ASN A 988 -41.94 -9.47 -1.09
N PHE A 989 -42.46 -8.57 -1.93
CA PHE A 989 -42.17 -7.14 -1.82
C PHE A 989 -42.84 -6.53 -0.59
N TYR A 990 -44.15 -6.74 -0.41
CA TYR A 990 -44.89 -6.19 0.73
C TYR A 990 -44.42 -6.75 2.09
N MET A 991 -44.03 -8.02 2.15
CA MET A 991 -43.44 -8.61 3.36
C MET A 991 -42.12 -7.95 3.76
N LYS A 992 -41.33 -7.41 2.81
CA LYS A 992 -40.13 -6.62 3.14
C LYS A 992 -40.50 -5.28 3.76
N VAL A 993 -41.55 -4.64 3.25
CA VAL A 993 -42.05 -3.35 3.74
C VAL A 993 -42.71 -3.51 5.12
N ARG A 994 -43.43 -4.63 5.36
CA ARG A 994 -44.02 -4.97 6.66
C ARG A 994 -43.03 -4.93 7.81
N LYS A 995 -41.77 -5.28 7.58
CA LYS A 995 -40.72 -5.23 8.63
C LYS A 995 -40.60 -3.88 9.31
N PHE A 996 -40.94 -2.80 8.61
CA PHE A 996 -40.95 -1.46 9.20
C PHE A 996 -42.09 -1.26 10.21
N TYR A 997 -43.16 -2.06 10.14
CA TYR A 997 -44.28 -2.03 11.09
C TYR A 997 -44.03 -2.87 12.34
N ASP A 998 -43.18 -3.89 12.24
CA ASP A 998 -42.91 -4.82 13.34
C ASP A 998 -42.14 -4.13 14.51
N GLN A 999 -41.33 -3.11 14.22
CA GLN A 999 -40.66 -2.25 15.22
C GLN A 999 -39.86 -3.02 16.29
N GLU A 1000 -39.25 -4.13 15.88
CA GLU A 1000 -38.63 -5.12 16.79
C GLU A 1000 -37.30 -4.64 17.39
N THR A 1001 -36.51 -3.87 16.64
CA THR A 1001 -35.18 -3.42 17.08
C THR A 1001 -35.14 -1.96 17.53
N SER A 1002 -34.09 -1.58 18.28
CA SER A 1002 -33.82 -0.18 18.63
C SER A 1002 -33.67 0.69 17.38
N VAL A 1003 -33.00 0.17 16.35
CA VAL A 1003 -32.85 0.80 15.03
C VAL A 1003 -34.22 1.04 14.37
N ASP A 1004 -35.12 0.07 14.42
CA ASP A 1004 -36.44 0.22 13.77
C ASP A 1004 -37.25 1.35 14.41
N LYS A 1005 -37.19 1.48 15.73
CA LYS A 1005 -37.83 2.55 16.51
C LYS A 1005 -37.27 3.92 16.15
N GLU A 1006 -35.96 4.09 16.19
CA GLU A 1006 -35.32 5.35 15.82
C GLU A 1006 -35.51 5.70 14.34
N SER A 1007 -35.55 4.69 13.46
CA SER A 1007 -35.87 4.87 12.05
C SER A 1007 -37.30 5.31 11.79
N LYS A 1008 -38.25 4.97 12.67
CA LYS A 1008 -39.61 5.49 12.63
C LYS A 1008 -39.64 6.97 12.96
N VAL A 1009 -38.93 7.40 14.01
CA VAL A 1009 -38.80 8.82 14.38
C VAL A 1009 -38.26 9.62 13.19
N TYR A 1010 -37.16 9.17 12.59
CA TYR A 1010 -36.60 9.80 11.39
C TYR A 1010 -37.59 9.85 10.22
N SER A 1011 -38.27 8.73 9.94
CA SER A 1011 -39.22 8.63 8.84
C SER A 1011 -40.42 9.56 8.99
N ASP A 1012 -40.86 9.84 10.21
CA ASP A 1012 -42.04 10.67 10.49
C ASP A 1012 -41.81 12.16 10.24
N LEU A 1013 -40.54 12.55 10.05
CA LEU A 1013 -40.16 13.93 9.72
C LEU A 1013 -40.43 14.27 8.25
N PHE A 1014 -40.81 13.33 7.40
CA PHE A 1014 -40.99 13.56 5.96
C PHE A 1014 -42.44 13.84 5.57
N ARG A 1015 -42.59 14.65 4.52
CA ARG A 1015 -43.86 14.94 3.84
C ARG A 1015 -43.67 14.85 2.33
N TYR A 1016 -44.70 14.36 1.63
CA TYR A 1016 -44.77 14.49 0.18
C TYR A 1016 -45.67 15.65 -0.24
N TYR A 1017 -45.38 16.20 -1.41
CA TYR A 1017 -46.18 17.26 -2.02
C TYR A 1017 -46.45 16.94 -3.48
N ILE A 1018 -47.70 17.16 -3.89
CA ILE A 1018 -48.13 17.11 -5.28
C ILE A 1018 -48.73 18.46 -5.65
N PHE A 1019 -48.09 19.13 -6.59
CA PHE A 1019 -48.57 20.38 -7.16
C PHE A 1019 -48.98 20.15 -8.61
N GLN A 1020 -49.95 20.91 -9.08
CA GLN A 1020 -50.34 20.96 -10.49
C GLN A 1020 -50.06 22.35 -11.04
N LYS A 1021 -49.46 22.41 -12.22
CA LYS A 1021 -49.25 23.67 -12.93
C LYS A 1021 -50.58 24.19 -13.48
N MET A 1022 -50.88 25.45 -13.18
CA MET A 1022 -52.11 26.13 -13.58
C MET A 1022 -52.10 26.54 -15.04
#